data_AF-A0A4U9EX90-F1
#
_entry.id   AF-A0A4U9EX90-F1
#
_cell.length_a   1.000
_cell.length_b   1.000
_cell.length_c   1.000
_cell.angle_alpha   90.00
_cell.angle_beta   90.00
_cell.angle_gamma   90.00
#
_symmetry.space_group_name_H-M   'P 1'
#
loop_
_entity.id
_entity.type
_entity.pdbx_description
1 polymer ?
#
loop_
_entity_poly.entity_id
_entity_poly.type
_entity_poly.pdbx_seq_one_letter_code
_entity_poly.pdbx_strand_id
1 'polypeptide(L)'
;MAMNVTELKEFDVIRVARSDGSDTGPGYWPVTISTATTTTKKTKDAAAAEKAPRTKPQMVRLAEDDPRFTEWKVKLGILLKQELCPNPDEGNPWLVNFPRGYWLYEKSKHLWVSGYPIKVKLFKSPQEFAVHLIWLLSTSMDYRDCCCAHCNAANIIKGGSASEEGLIITHEPSKNDKMPPRVTPVPLPPMPGQTSQKPGTVPDTIVPRLASTQSTPAATAQNSPAPTPVSAAATNVQRVRQPPQTQPQEQVIQPPPQLQQQLQPAPQPQPQPQQQQQQQQQQQQQPPQMQQIQHQPQIQQQQQIQQQSPSLAQAPPQPQPIQWALKSAILFRSGELVWYQNGNTWRLGVIASSSNGQHEVMPIGHGIVQQNNVTKTDGDMRPFYAFTVPPVTLSELKDKNYDGVPWESLFQSSVDGNRREVLALDASKMAAVKIDYSYSLWSKLTEDTKIKTVTYYGCFFGAERVEIGDAMRLKSLPAEFNVPAETGVLGLRIIFTTKEAPDAVFFRGHIYQLVSEDHPNIVRDEQLPLALRSESQWRRSVGAHRWCYALVRENITFREQSIRGRFYPTHRLMPILNPAEFQSSVAQRRVDDQYAHLNNRMDGVGRYLGRKISRIDTLGASVIHTARISLEPFIKEGDQPVE
;
A
#
# COMPACT_ATOMS: atom_id res chain seq x y z
N MET A 1 -41.75 13.47 31.99
CA MET A 1 -41.33 13.79 33.38
C MET A 1 -39.98 14.46 33.26
N ALA A 2 -39.73 15.56 33.98
CA ALA A 2 -38.39 16.14 34.02
C ALA A 2 -37.50 15.28 34.93
N MET A 3 -36.33 14.85 34.43
CA MET A 3 -35.37 14.10 35.23
C MET A 3 -34.77 15.00 36.30
N ASN A 4 -34.60 14.46 37.50
CA ASN A 4 -34.22 15.22 38.68
C ASN A 4 -32.69 15.27 38.82
N VAL A 5 -32.15 16.33 39.41
CA VAL A 5 -30.69 16.60 39.44
C VAL A 5 -29.89 15.47 40.11
N THR A 6 -30.52 14.64 40.94
CA THR A 6 -29.96 13.43 41.53
C THR A 6 -29.67 12.28 40.56
N GLU A 7 -30.36 12.17 39.43
CA GLU A 7 -30.16 11.09 38.44
C GLU A 7 -28.86 11.29 37.62
N LEU A 8 -28.30 12.50 37.61
CA LEU A 8 -27.01 12.80 36.98
C LEU A 8 -25.80 12.15 37.68
N LYS A 9 -26.00 11.42 38.78
CA LYS A 9 -24.93 10.67 39.47
C LYS A 9 -24.47 9.41 38.73
N GLU A 10 -25.29 8.89 37.81
CA GLU A 10 -24.96 7.69 37.02
C GLU A 10 -24.29 8.04 35.67
N PHE A 11 -24.12 9.33 35.36
CA PHE A 11 -23.55 9.80 34.10
C PHE A 11 -22.30 10.66 34.30
N ASP A 12 -21.25 10.39 33.53
CA ASP A 12 -20.11 11.31 33.46
C ASP A 12 -20.48 12.49 32.55
N VAL A 13 -20.66 13.66 33.18
CA VAL A 13 -21.19 14.85 32.49
C VAL A 13 -20.11 15.60 31.73
N ILE A 14 -19.98 15.30 30.43
CA ILE A 14 -19.02 15.93 29.52
C ILE A 14 -19.42 17.38 29.23
N ARG A 15 -18.48 18.30 29.43
CA ARG A 15 -18.65 19.75 29.21
C ARG A 15 -17.65 20.24 28.17
N VAL A 16 -18.14 20.57 26.97
CA VAL A 16 -17.31 21.15 25.91
C VAL A 16 -17.08 22.63 26.23
N ALA A 17 -15.89 22.95 26.75
CA ALA A 17 -15.57 24.30 27.23
C ALA A 17 -15.36 25.33 26.09
N ARG A 18 -14.88 24.85 24.94
CA ARG A 18 -14.65 25.65 23.72
C ARG A 18 -15.92 25.70 22.87
N SER A 19 -16.17 26.82 22.19
CA SER A 19 -17.22 26.88 21.17
C SER A 19 -17.01 27.97 20.14
N ASP A 20 -17.34 27.66 18.89
CA ASP A 20 -17.63 28.57 17.77
C ASP A 20 -19.13 28.93 17.68
N GLY A 21 -19.94 28.45 18.63
CA GLY A 21 -21.39 28.61 18.70
C GLY A 21 -21.83 30.06 18.74
N SER A 22 -22.45 30.50 17.65
CA SER A 22 -22.78 31.88 17.35
C SER A 22 -24.26 32.24 17.60
N ASP A 23 -25.07 31.31 18.16
CA ASP A 23 -26.46 31.58 18.58
C ASP A 23 -26.53 32.08 20.03
N THR A 24 -26.24 33.37 20.21
CA THR A 24 -26.04 34.03 21.51
C THR A 24 -27.29 34.68 22.11
N GLY A 25 -28.47 34.48 21.53
CA GLY A 25 -29.70 35.23 21.88
C GLY A 25 -30.96 34.36 22.06
N PRO A 26 -32.16 34.90 21.77
CA PRO A 26 -33.44 34.16 21.81
C PRO A 26 -33.59 33.14 20.66
N GLY A 27 -32.49 32.79 19.99
CA GLY A 27 -32.43 31.88 18.87
C GLY A 27 -32.25 32.58 17.51
N TYR A 28 -31.53 31.95 16.58
CA TYR A 28 -31.47 32.34 15.17
C TYR A 28 -32.86 32.40 14.50
N TRP A 29 -33.81 31.64 15.02
CA TRP A 29 -35.18 31.54 14.52
C TRP A 29 -36.13 31.93 15.67
N PRO A 30 -36.27 33.23 15.99
CA PRO A 30 -37.10 33.67 17.11
C PRO A 30 -38.54 33.21 16.87
N VAL A 31 -39.17 32.63 17.90
CA VAL A 31 -40.56 32.16 17.84
C VAL A 31 -41.49 33.35 17.62
N THR A 32 -42.44 33.25 16.68
CA THR A 32 -43.49 34.27 16.58
C THR A 32 -44.45 34.11 17.75
N ILE A 33 -44.34 34.99 18.73
CA ILE A 33 -45.34 35.10 19.80
C ILE A 33 -46.66 35.51 19.13
N SER A 34 -47.63 34.60 19.12
CA SER A 34 -48.97 34.88 18.57
C SER A 34 -49.70 35.82 19.53
N THR A 35 -49.66 37.12 19.24
CA THR A 35 -50.29 38.19 20.02
C THR A 35 -51.82 38.21 19.85
N ALA A 36 -52.48 37.26 20.50
CA ALA A 36 -53.80 37.47 21.06
C ALA A 36 -53.64 38.40 22.31
N THR A 37 -54.45 39.43 22.58
CA THR A 37 -55.75 39.84 22.00
C THR A 37 -56.00 41.34 22.23
N THR A 38 -56.59 42.06 21.26
CA THR A 38 -57.41 43.28 21.54
C THR A 38 -58.43 43.63 20.43
N THR A 39 -59.60 42.99 20.51
CA THR A 39 -60.97 43.56 20.33
C THR A 39 -61.26 44.78 19.41
N THR A 40 -62.24 44.57 18.50
CA THR A 40 -63.10 45.57 17.79
C THR A 40 -62.43 46.45 16.70
N LYS A 41 -63.10 46.90 15.62
CA LYS A 41 -64.52 47.28 15.39
C LYS A 41 -64.96 47.03 13.91
N LYS A 42 -66.27 47.20 13.58
CA LYS A 42 -66.89 46.87 12.25
C LYS A 42 -66.77 47.97 11.17
N THR A 43 -66.52 47.56 9.91
CA THR A 43 -67.24 47.87 8.62
C THR A 43 -66.48 47.19 7.46
N LYS A 44 -67.05 46.28 6.65
CA LYS A 44 -68.09 46.37 5.59
C LYS A 44 -67.49 46.57 4.17
N ASP A 45 -67.81 45.63 3.29
CA ASP A 45 -67.72 45.56 1.81
C ASP A 45 -66.40 45.90 1.07
N ALA A 46 -65.73 44.87 0.54
CA ALA A 46 -65.38 44.74 -0.89
C ALA A 46 -64.86 43.32 -1.19
N ALA A 47 -65.06 42.81 -2.41
CA ALA A 47 -64.58 41.48 -2.80
C ALA A 47 -63.21 41.56 -3.50
N ALA A 48 -62.22 40.83 -2.97
CA ALA A 48 -60.96 40.54 -3.64
C ALA A 48 -60.49 39.12 -3.30
N ALA A 49 -60.04 38.36 -4.30
CA ALA A 49 -59.58 36.98 -4.13
C ALA A 49 -58.12 36.94 -3.62
N GLU A 50 -57.90 37.28 -2.35
CA GLU A 50 -56.57 37.27 -1.77
C GLU A 50 -56.08 35.83 -1.50
N LYS A 51 -54.89 35.52 -1.99
CA LYS A 51 -54.23 34.22 -1.78
C LYS A 51 -53.74 34.16 -0.33
N ALA A 52 -54.25 33.20 0.44
CA ALA A 52 -53.79 32.97 1.81
C ALA A 52 -52.25 32.91 1.87
N PRO A 53 -51.58 33.77 2.66
CA PRO A 53 -50.13 33.80 2.68
C PRO A 53 -49.60 32.49 3.24
N ARG A 54 -48.74 31.82 2.46
CA ARG A 54 -48.21 30.49 2.78
C ARG A 54 -47.21 30.58 3.93
N THR A 55 -47.72 30.57 5.17
CA THR A 55 -46.93 30.70 6.41
C THR A 55 -45.77 29.70 6.38
N LYS A 56 -44.54 30.23 6.33
CA LYS A 56 -43.34 29.41 6.20
C LYS A 56 -43.19 28.56 7.47
N PRO A 57 -42.92 27.25 7.38
CA PRO A 57 -42.72 26.40 8.56
C PRO A 57 -41.52 26.93 9.36
N GLN A 58 -41.81 27.45 10.54
CA GLN A 58 -40.85 28.08 11.44
C GLN A 58 -40.06 27.01 12.21
N MET A 59 -38.84 27.35 12.61
CA MET A 59 -38.04 26.51 13.51
C MET A 59 -38.30 26.93 14.95
N VAL A 60 -38.54 25.98 15.84
CA VAL A 60 -38.80 26.21 17.26
C VAL A 60 -37.64 25.66 18.08
N ARG A 61 -37.02 26.48 18.91
CA ARG A 61 -35.94 26.06 19.81
C ARG A 61 -36.52 25.21 20.93
N LEU A 62 -35.90 24.07 21.21
CA LEU A 62 -36.28 23.21 22.33
C LEU A 62 -35.57 23.66 23.62
N ALA A 63 -36.23 23.46 24.75
CA ALA A 63 -35.65 23.65 26.07
C ALA A 63 -34.74 22.47 26.45
N GLU A 64 -33.78 22.68 27.35
CA GLU A 64 -32.80 21.63 27.71
C GLU A 64 -33.43 20.46 28.48
N ASP A 65 -34.58 20.67 29.11
CA ASP A 65 -35.39 19.66 29.83
C ASP A 65 -36.40 18.93 28.91
N ASP A 66 -36.50 19.29 27.62
CA ASP A 66 -37.26 18.50 26.64
C ASP A 66 -36.63 17.10 26.56
N PRO A 67 -37.43 16.01 26.68
CA PRO A 67 -36.91 14.64 26.60
C PRO A 67 -36.10 14.36 25.34
N ARG A 68 -36.42 15.02 24.21
CA ARG A 68 -35.72 14.90 22.93
C ARG A 68 -34.38 15.64 22.93
N PHE A 69 -34.27 16.74 23.68
CA PHE A 69 -32.98 17.40 23.94
C PHE A 69 -32.10 16.48 24.80
N THR A 70 -32.67 15.91 25.87
CA THR A 70 -31.96 14.95 26.73
C THR A 70 -31.51 13.70 25.97
N GLU A 71 -32.35 13.16 25.08
CA GLU A 71 -32.01 12.05 24.18
C GLU A 71 -30.80 12.39 23.27
N TRP A 72 -30.73 13.61 22.73
CA TRP A 72 -29.56 14.09 21.98
C TRP A 72 -28.31 14.18 22.88
N LYS A 73 -28.44 14.69 24.12
CA LYS A 73 -27.31 14.78 25.07
C LYS A 73 -26.73 13.40 25.41
N VAL A 74 -27.57 12.37 25.53
CA VAL A 74 -27.15 10.96 25.73
C VAL A 74 -26.51 10.40 24.45
N LYS A 75 -27.15 10.56 23.28
CA LYS A 75 -26.62 10.04 22.00
C LYS A 75 -25.26 10.64 21.65
N LEU A 76 -25.05 11.93 21.90
CA LEU A 76 -23.75 12.59 21.74
C LEU A 76 -22.73 12.03 22.74
N GLY A 77 -23.13 11.71 23.98
CA GLY A 77 -22.24 11.09 24.97
C GLY A 77 -21.77 9.69 24.56
N ILE A 78 -22.66 8.85 24.06
CA ILE A 78 -22.32 7.52 23.51
C ILE A 78 -21.28 7.67 22.38
N LEU A 79 -21.55 8.56 21.41
CA LEU A 79 -20.66 8.79 20.27
C LEU A 79 -19.28 9.33 20.71
N LEU A 80 -19.24 10.30 21.64
CA LEU A 80 -17.96 10.80 22.16
C LEU A 80 -17.20 9.75 22.97
N LYS A 81 -17.89 8.89 23.74
CA LYS A 81 -17.23 7.83 24.50
C LYS A 81 -16.62 6.78 23.56
N GLN A 82 -17.33 6.42 22.49
CA GLN A 82 -16.84 5.49 21.45
C GLN A 82 -15.59 5.98 20.72
N GLU A 83 -15.48 7.30 20.46
CA GLU A 83 -14.35 7.88 19.72
C GLU A 83 -13.18 8.33 20.62
N LEU A 84 -13.41 8.60 21.91
CA LEU A 84 -12.41 9.21 22.81
C LEU A 84 -11.98 8.31 23.99
N CYS A 85 -12.67 7.21 24.27
CA CYS A 85 -12.31 6.27 25.34
C CYS A 85 -11.73 4.96 24.74
N PRO A 86 -10.59 4.45 25.24
CA PRO A 86 -10.04 3.18 24.74
C PRO A 86 -10.93 1.97 25.06
N ASN A 87 -11.66 2.03 26.18
CA ASN A 87 -12.58 0.98 26.65
C ASN A 87 -13.99 1.60 26.81
N PRO A 88 -14.73 1.87 25.71
CA PRO A 88 -15.97 2.65 25.77
C PRO A 88 -17.10 1.98 26.56
N ASP A 89 -17.07 0.65 26.71
CA ASP A 89 -18.04 -0.13 27.47
C ASP A 89 -17.74 -0.14 28.99
N GLU A 90 -16.59 0.36 29.45
CA GLU A 90 -16.20 0.41 30.86
C GLU A 90 -16.56 1.75 31.53
N GLY A 91 -17.00 1.71 32.78
CA GLY A 91 -17.40 2.91 33.54
C GLY A 91 -18.72 3.55 33.07
N ASN A 92 -19.09 4.66 33.70
CA ASN A 92 -20.39 5.31 33.50
C ASN A 92 -20.68 5.68 32.02
N PRO A 93 -21.96 5.71 31.60
CA PRO A 93 -22.36 6.36 30.36
C PRO A 93 -22.03 7.86 30.40
N TRP A 94 -21.69 8.44 29.25
CA TRP A 94 -21.41 9.87 29.14
C TRP A 94 -22.68 10.66 28.81
N LEU A 95 -22.80 11.87 29.36
CA LEU A 95 -23.88 12.83 29.05
C LEU A 95 -23.29 14.17 28.62
N VAL A 96 -23.54 14.59 27.38
CA VAL A 96 -22.93 15.80 26.81
C VAL A 96 -23.80 17.03 27.07
N ASN A 97 -23.22 18.05 27.71
CA ASN A 97 -23.78 19.40 27.64
C ASN A 97 -23.37 20.07 26.33
N PHE A 98 -24.35 20.68 25.65
CA PHE A 98 -24.11 21.41 24.40
C PHE A 98 -23.11 22.55 24.62
N PRO A 99 -22.19 22.82 23.66
CA PRO A 99 -21.30 23.97 23.74
C PRO A 99 -22.09 25.29 23.73
N ARG A 100 -21.53 26.33 24.33
CA ARG A 100 -22.16 27.67 24.39
C ARG A 100 -22.53 28.17 22.99
N GLY A 101 -23.79 28.54 22.79
CA GLY A 101 -24.26 29.07 21.50
C GLY A 101 -24.60 27.99 20.46
N TYR A 102 -24.73 26.74 20.87
CA TYR A 102 -25.40 25.67 20.13
C TYR A 102 -26.72 25.28 20.80
N TRP A 103 -27.77 25.08 19.99
CA TRP A 103 -29.11 24.73 20.47
C TRP A 103 -29.81 23.75 19.53
N LEU A 104 -30.66 22.90 20.09
CA LEU A 104 -31.53 21.99 19.34
C LEU A 104 -32.83 22.70 18.94
N TYR A 105 -33.23 22.54 17.68
CA TYR A 105 -34.44 23.10 17.09
C TYR A 105 -35.30 22.00 16.47
N GLU A 106 -36.61 22.11 16.62
CA GLU A 106 -37.59 21.33 15.87
C GLU A 106 -38.07 22.10 14.62
N LYS A 107 -38.21 21.38 13.51
CA LYS A 107 -38.88 21.85 12.29
C LYS A 107 -39.59 20.69 11.62
N SER A 108 -40.92 20.78 11.48
CA SER A 108 -41.73 19.74 10.82
C SER A 108 -41.46 18.32 11.35
N LYS A 109 -41.39 18.15 12.68
CA LYS A 109 -41.01 16.91 13.40
C LYS A 109 -39.56 16.43 13.24
N HIS A 110 -38.71 17.12 12.47
CA HIS A 110 -37.27 16.84 12.40
C HIS A 110 -36.50 17.73 13.38
N LEU A 111 -35.43 17.18 13.98
CA LEU A 111 -34.57 17.85 14.94
C LEU A 111 -33.26 18.29 14.27
N TRP A 112 -32.80 19.49 14.59
CA TRP A 112 -31.65 20.14 13.94
C TRP A 112 -30.83 20.88 14.99
N VAL A 113 -29.51 20.71 15.00
CA VAL A 113 -28.64 21.55 15.83
C VAL A 113 -28.21 22.77 15.02
N SER A 114 -28.50 23.95 15.57
CA SER A 114 -28.01 25.24 15.08
C SER A 114 -27.01 25.83 16.06
N GLY A 115 -26.18 26.75 15.57
CA GLY A 115 -25.09 27.38 16.33
C GLY A 115 -23.85 27.62 15.49
N TYR A 116 -23.59 26.76 14.50
CA TYR A 116 -22.44 26.85 13.59
C TYR A 116 -22.31 28.27 12.97
N PRO A 117 -21.10 28.84 12.83
CA PRO A 117 -20.89 30.22 12.38
C PRO A 117 -21.61 30.61 11.08
N ILE A 118 -21.75 29.66 10.14
CA ILE A 118 -22.54 29.83 8.92
C ILE A 118 -23.98 29.41 9.18
N LYS A 119 -24.86 30.38 9.49
CA LYS A 119 -26.26 30.19 9.96
C LYS A 119 -27.15 29.22 9.15
N VAL A 120 -26.85 29.00 7.87
CA VAL A 120 -27.61 28.07 6.99
C VAL A 120 -27.16 26.62 7.09
N LYS A 121 -26.03 26.33 7.75
CA LYS A 121 -25.54 24.98 8.01
C LYS A 121 -26.09 24.50 9.35
N LEU A 122 -26.90 23.44 9.30
CA LEU A 122 -27.61 22.85 10.44
C LEU A 122 -27.31 21.35 10.48
N PHE A 123 -26.79 20.86 11.61
CA PHE A 123 -26.50 19.44 11.78
C PHE A 123 -27.81 18.67 11.97
N LYS A 124 -28.03 17.62 11.18
CA LYS A 124 -29.30 16.89 11.07
C LYS A 124 -29.41 15.68 12.00
N SER A 125 -28.29 15.26 12.58
CA SER A 125 -28.17 14.07 13.42
C SER A 125 -27.12 14.28 14.53
N PRO A 126 -27.20 13.51 15.63
CA PRO A 126 -26.15 13.48 16.64
C PRO A 126 -24.78 13.14 16.04
N GLN A 127 -24.73 12.26 15.05
CA GLN A 127 -23.51 11.84 14.35
C GLN A 127 -22.84 13.01 13.61
N GLU A 128 -23.60 13.78 12.81
CA GLU A 128 -23.07 14.95 12.10
C GLU A 128 -22.49 16.00 13.07
N PHE A 129 -23.12 16.19 14.23
CA PHE A 129 -22.66 17.16 15.24
C PHE A 129 -21.52 16.64 16.11
N ALA A 130 -21.50 15.34 16.46
CA ALA A 130 -20.46 14.74 17.31
C ALA A 130 -19.05 14.93 16.72
N VAL A 131 -18.89 14.84 15.40
CA VAL A 131 -17.60 15.09 14.74
C VAL A 131 -17.12 16.54 14.94
N HIS A 132 -18.05 17.51 15.01
CA HIS A 132 -17.73 18.90 15.36
C HIS A 132 -17.40 19.05 16.84
N LEU A 133 -18.06 18.29 17.73
CA LEU A 133 -17.76 18.27 19.15
C LEU A 133 -16.38 17.66 19.47
N ILE A 134 -15.95 16.61 18.76
CA ILE A 134 -14.60 16.03 18.87
C ILE A 134 -13.55 17.10 18.54
N TRP A 135 -13.74 17.84 17.44
CA TRP A 135 -12.87 18.97 17.11
C TRP A 135 -12.90 20.08 18.17
N LEU A 136 -14.07 20.42 18.73
CA LEU A 136 -14.17 21.40 19.82
C LEU A 136 -13.52 20.95 21.13
N LEU A 137 -13.40 19.63 21.38
CA LEU A 137 -12.66 19.05 22.50
C LEU A 137 -11.14 18.94 22.22
N SER A 138 -10.71 19.08 20.97
CA SER A 138 -9.29 19.09 20.58
C SER A 138 -8.59 20.41 20.90
N THR A 139 -7.28 20.44 20.69
CA THR A 139 -6.46 21.67 20.75
C THR A 139 -6.44 22.47 19.44
N SER A 140 -6.89 21.92 18.30
CA SER A 140 -6.82 22.63 17.02
C SER A 140 -7.89 23.71 16.90
N MET A 141 -7.48 24.91 16.51
CA MET A 141 -8.34 26.07 16.25
C MET A 141 -8.65 26.24 14.75
N ASP A 142 -8.07 25.44 13.85
CA ASP A 142 -8.39 25.49 12.41
C ASP A 142 -9.58 24.57 12.09
N TYR A 143 -10.62 25.13 11.46
CA TYR A 143 -11.77 24.40 10.96
C TYR A 143 -11.39 23.33 9.91
N ARG A 144 -10.22 23.43 9.27
CA ARG A 144 -9.73 22.40 8.34
C ARG A 144 -9.43 21.05 9.01
N ASP A 145 -9.10 21.07 10.30
CA ASP A 145 -8.94 19.85 11.11
C ASP A 145 -10.28 19.30 11.62
N CYS A 146 -11.39 20.00 11.35
CA CYS A 146 -12.73 19.54 11.70
C CYS A 146 -13.33 18.72 10.54
N CYS A 147 -13.40 17.41 10.72
CA CYS A 147 -13.98 16.48 9.74
C CYS A 147 -15.52 16.58 9.61
N CYS A 148 -16.19 17.54 10.26
CA CYS A 148 -17.64 17.62 10.27
C CYS A 148 -18.22 18.05 8.91
N ALA A 149 -19.49 17.73 8.69
CA ALA A 149 -20.25 18.01 7.47
C ALA A 149 -20.38 19.51 7.10
N HIS A 150 -19.88 20.41 7.94
CA HIS A 150 -20.05 21.87 7.80
C HIS A 150 -18.72 22.61 7.63
N CYS A 151 -17.65 22.12 8.25
CA CYS A 151 -16.29 22.62 8.04
C CYS A 151 -15.74 22.13 6.70
N ASN A 152 -15.69 20.81 6.48
CA ASN A 152 -15.18 20.20 5.26
C ASN A 152 -16.31 19.68 4.34
N ALA A 153 -17.18 20.61 3.90
CA ALA A 153 -18.44 20.29 3.24
C ALA A 153 -18.32 19.61 1.84
N ALA A 154 -17.11 19.49 1.29
CA ALA A 154 -16.88 18.81 0.00
C ALA A 154 -17.24 17.32 0.04
N ASN A 155 -17.12 16.66 1.20
CA ASN A 155 -17.35 15.21 1.35
C ASN A 155 -18.83 14.78 1.42
N ILE A 156 -19.80 15.71 1.46
CA ILE A 156 -21.18 15.39 1.86
C ILE A 156 -22.18 15.35 0.69
N ILE A 157 -21.96 16.12 -0.38
CA ILE A 157 -23.02 16.41 -1.38
C ILE A 157 -23.32 15.24 -2.35
N LYS A 158 -22.64 14.10 -2.20
CA LYS A 158 -23.00 12.82 -2.85
C LYS A 158 -23.58 11.73 -1.92
N GLY A 159 -23.85 12.04 -0.64
CA GLY A 159 -24.61 11.17 0.27
C GLY A 159 -26.06 11.65 0.42
N GLY A 160 -27.02 11.01 -0.25
CA GLY A 160 -28.38 11.56 -0.36
C GLY A 160 -29.58 10.60 -0.41
N SER A 161 -29.42 9.34 -0.82
CA SER A 161 -30.54 8.37 -0.85
C SER A 161 -30.12 6.89 -0.89
N ALA A 162 -29.07 6.51 -0.16
CA ALA A 162 -28.71 5.13 0.13
C ALA A 162 -27.82 5.10 1.39
N SER A 163 -27.79 3.99 2.10
CA SER A 163 -26.98 3.79 3.31
C SER A 163 -25.77 2.91 2.99
N GLU A 164 -24.64 3.49 2.57
CA GLU A 164 -23.42 2.71 2.34
C GLU A 164 -22.10 3.51 2.37
N GLU A 165 -21.03 2.72 2.55
CA GLU A 165 -19.65 2.91 2.07
C GLU A 165 -18.89 4.24 2.29
N GLY A 166 -17.88 4.17 3.17
CA GLY A 166 -16.62 4.91 3.01
C GLY A 166 -15.63 4.15 2.12
N LEU A 167 -16.09 3.65 0.97
CA LEU A 167 -15.32 2.76 0.08
C LEU A 167 -15.21 3.33 -1.34
N ILE A 168 -14.00 3.30 -1.89
CA ILE A 168 -13.70 3.88 -3.19
C ILE A 168 -14.00 2.83 -4.28
N ILE A 169 -15.19 2.91 -4.87
CA ILE A 169 -15.54 2.16 -6.09
C ILE A 169 -15.37 3.08 -7.31
N THR A 170 -14.50 2.67 -8.24
CA THR A 170 -14.26 3.37 -9.52
C THR A 170 -15.00 2.69 -10.66
N HIS A 171 -15.86 3.41 -11.39
CA HIS A 171 -16.48 2.94 -12.63
C HIS A 171 -16.21 3.89 -13.81
N GLU A 172 -15.48 3.32 -14.78
CA GLU A 172 -15.47 3.47 -16.25
C GLU A 172 -15.78 4.79 -17.01
N PRO A 173 -15.24 4.96 -18.25
CA PRO A 173 -15.01 6.27 -18.84
C PRO A 173 -16.09 6.78 -19.81
N SER A 174 -16.12 8.10 -19.98
CA SER A 174 -16.76 8.76 -21.13
C SER A 174 -15.77 9.01 -22.26
N LYS A 175 -16.28 9.11 -23.50
CA LYS A 175 -15.48 9.09 -24.74
C LYS A 175 -14.82 10.43 -25.07
N ASN A 176 -13.76 10.36 -25.88
CA ASN A 176 -12.93 11.43 -26.45
C ASN A 176 -12.09 12.24 -25.43
N ASP A 177 -10.78 12.03 -25.44
CA ASP A 177 -9.91 12.79 -26.36
C ASP A 177 -8.59 12.00 -26.63
N LYS A 178 -7.62 12.64 -27.30
CA LYS A 178 -6.48 12.04 -28.02
C LYS A 178 -5.56 11.12 -27.19
N MET A 179 -5.17 10.01 -27.83
CA MET A 179 -4.28 8.96 -27.32
C MET A 179 -2.81 9.42 -27.20
N PRO A 180 -2.16 9.29 -26.02
CA PRO A 180 -0.71 9.47 -25.88
C PRO A 180 0.08 8.26 -26.42
N PRO A 181 1.38 8.42 -26.74
CA PRO A 181 2.15 7.36 -27.40
C PRO A 181 2.42 6.14 -26.51
N ARG A 182 2.35 4.98 -27.14
CA ARG A 182 2.59 3.65 -26.55
C ARG A 182 4.08 3.47 -26.20
N VAL A 183 4.40 3.31 -24.92
CA VAL A 183 5.79 3.06 -24.47
C VAL A 183 6.28 1.70 -24.99
N THR A 184 7.50 1.66 -25.53
CA THR A 184 8.14 0.46 -26.08
C THR A 184 8.68 -0.46 -24.98
N PRO A 185 8.57 -1.80 -25.12
CA PRO A 185 9.25 -2.74 -24.23
C PRO A 185 10.77 -2.60 -24.29
N VAL A 186 11.45 -2.94 -23.18
CA VAL A 186 12.89 -3.20 -23.18
C VAL A 186 13.16 -4.43 -24.07
N PRO A 187 14.07 -4.35 -25.07
CA PRO A 187 14.34 -5.49 -25.95
C PRO A 187 14.98 -6.68 -25.21
N LEU A 188 14.53 -7.89 -25.55
CA LEU A 188 15.29 -9.11 -25.24
C LEU A 188 16.56 -9.16 -26.10
N PRO A 189 17.69 -9.70 -25.59
CA PRO A 189 18.86 -9.95 -26.41
C PRO A 189 18.52 -10.99 -27.51
N PRO A 190 19.08 -10.85 -28.74
CA PRO A 190 18.70 -11.67 -29.88
C PRO A 190 19.12 -13.13 -29.71
N MET A 191 18.18 -14.06 -29.93
CA MET A 191 18.48 -15.50 -29.98
C MET A 191 19.18 -15.87 -31.30
N PRO A 192 20.23 -16.70 -31.29
CA PRO A 192 20.77 -17.27 -32.53
C PRO A 192 19.78 -18.24 -33.18
N GLY A 193 19.65 -18.20 -34.52
CA GLY A 193 19.11 -19.35 -35.28
C GLY A 193 17.82 -19.16 -36.10
N GLN A 194 17.42 -17.95 -36.51
CA GLN A 194 16.36 -17.78 -37.52
C GLN A 194 16.82 -16.96 -38.75
N THR A 195 16.59 -17.53 -39.93
CA THR A 195 16.93 -16.94 -41.23
C THR A 195 15.76 -16.11 -41.78
N SER A 196 16.00 -14.83 -42.08
CA SER A 196 14.97 -13.94 -42.63
C SER A 196 14.80 -14.14 -44.13
N GLN A 197 13.61 -14.54 -44.58
CA GLN A 197 13.21 -14.50 -46.00
C GLN A 197 12.45 -13.21 -46.32
N LYS A 198 12.78 -12.59 -47.46
CA LYS A 198 12.05 -11.44 -48.03
C LYS A 198 11.07 -11.89 -49.11
N PRO A 199 9.80 -11.46 -49.07
CA PRO A 199 8.97 -11.30 -50.27
C PRO A 199 9.44 -10.10 -51.11
N GLY A 200 9.15 -10.09 -52.42
CA GLY A 200 9.66 -9.11 -53.38
C GLY A 200 8.67 -8.03 -53.85
N THR A 201 9.20 -7.05 -54.58
CA THR A 201 8.52 -6.10 -55.50
C THR A 201 7.97 -6.84 -56.75
N VAL A 202 7.16 -6.30 -57.68
CA VAL A 202 6.78 -4.94 -58.21
C VAL A 202 5.39 -5.09 -58.95
N PRO A 203 4.79 -4.15 -59.74
CA PRO A 203 4.99 -2.69 -59.93
C PRO A 203 3.71 -1.79 -59.97
N ASP A 204 3.94 -0.47 -59.88
CA ASP A 204 3.34 0.72 -60.57
C ASP A 204 1.84 0.90 -60.92
N THR A 205 1.34 2.14 -60.67
CA THR A 205 0.60 3.00 -61.65
C THR A 205 0.50 4.48 -61.18
N ILE A 206 1.42 5.36 -61.65
CA ILE A 206 1.16 6.54 -62.54
C ILE A 206 -0.12 7.40 -62.24
N VAL A 207 -0.18 8.74 -62.00
CA VAL A 207 0.75 9.90 -61.69
C VAL A 207 -0.08 11.14 -61.18
N PRO A 208 0.49 12.31 -60.75
CA PRO A 208 -0.22 13.33 -59.89
C PRO A 208 -0.73 14.64 -60.57
N ARG A 209 -1.55 15.47 -59.85
CA ARG A 209 -1.76 16.91 -60.21
C ARG A 209 -2.15 17.92 -59.09
N LEU A 210 -1.23 18.91 -58.85
CA LEU A 210 -1.37 20.32 -58.34
C LEU A 210 -2.15 20.62 -57.02
N ALA A 211 -1.63 21.34 -56.00
CA ALA A 211 -1.09 22.73 -55.88
C ALA A 211 -2.20 23.81 -55.72
N SER A 212 -2.07 24.98 -55.07
CA SER A 212 -0.95 25.79 -54.47
C SER A 212 -1.50 26.61 -53.24
N THR A 213 -0.92 27.62 -52.55
CA THR A 213 0.37 28.41 -52.58
C THR A 213 0.55 29.19 -51.24
N GLN A 214 1.80 29.43 -50.77
CA GLN A 214 2.29 30.64 -50.03
C GLN A 214 1.71 31.04 -48.63
N SER A 215 2.36 31.83 -47.77
CA SER A 215 3.67 32.56 -47.82
C SER A 215 4.37 32.68 -46.44
N THR A 216 5.68 33.02 -46.45
CA THR A 216 6.52 33.40 -45.29
C THR A 216 7.13 34.80 -45.47
N PRO A 217 7.71 35.40 -44.41
CA PRO A 217 9.16 35.74 -44.40
C PRO A 217 9.88 35.05 -43.20
N ALA A 218 11.11 34.50 -43.26
CA ALA A 218 12.45 35.03 -43.62
C ALA A 218 13.19 35.68 -42.41
N ALA A 219 14.51 35.59 -42.21
CA ALA A 219 15.64 34.74 -42.69
C ALA A 219 16.83 34.93 -41.68
N THR A 220 18.02 34.30 -41.67
CA THR A 220 18.78 33.35 -42.55
C THR A 220 19.47 32.33 -41.59
N ALA A 221 20.63 31.63 -41.70
CA ALA A 221 21.76 31.30 -42.63
C ALA A 221 22.26 29.88 -42.21
N GLN A 222 22.99 29.01 -42.93
CA GLN A 222 24.04 29.05 -43.99
C GLN A 222 25.50 29.19 -43.48
N ASN A 223 26.49 28.39 -43.92
CA ASN A 223 26.48 27.31 -44.94
C ASN A 223 27.60 26.25 -44.77
N SER A 224 27.50 25.13 -45.50
CA SER A 224 28.50 24.03 -45.64
C SER A 224 29.57 24.34 -46.73
N PRO A 225 30.56 23.46 -47.07
CA PRO A 225 30.33 22.18 -47.78
C PRO A 225 31.32 21.02 -47.46
N ALA A 226 31.23 19.91 -48.22
CA ALA A 226 32.16 18.78 -48.21
C ALA A 226 32.63 18.43 -49.65
N PRO A 227 33.75 17.69 -49.84
CA PRO A 227 34.12 17.13 -51.15
C PRO A 227 34.39 15.61 -51.17
N THR A 228 34.29 15.02 -52.37
CA THR A 228 34.69 13.65 -52.79
C THR A 228 35.08 13.72 -54.29
N PRO A 229 35.58 12.65 -54.95
CA PRO A 229 36.74 11.81 -54.60
C PRO A 229 37.71 11.59 -55.80
N VAL A 230 39.03 11.39 -55.58
CA VAL A 230 39.97 10.89 -56.64
C VAL A 230 41.18 10.11 -56.08
N SER A 231 42.02 9.54 -56.95
CA SER A 231 42.74 8.27 -56.71
C SER A 231 44.28 8.31 -56.79
N ALA A 232 44.88 7.26 -56.20
CA ALA A 232 46.06 6.48 -56.63
C ALA A 232 47.51 6.98 -56.39
N ALA A 233 48.29 6.15 -55.67
CA ALA A 233 49.63 5.67 -56.10
C ALA A 233 50.13 4.43 -55.30
N ALA A 234 50.91 3.57 -55.97
CA ALA A 234 52.00 2.69 -55.46
C ALA A 234 51.76 1.49 -54.47
N THR A 235 51.50 0.30 -55.05
CA THR A 235 52.38 -0.91 -55.02
C THR A 235 52.62 -1.77 -53.74
N ASN A 236 52.66 -3.11 -53.96
CA ASN A 236 53.01 -4.23 -53.05
C ASN A 236 52.02 -4.53 -51.88
N VAL A 237 51.34 -5.69 -51.74
CA VAL A 237 51.57 -7.11 -52.16
C VAL A 237 52.79 -7.73 -51.47
N GLN A 238 52.72 -8.77 -50.63
CA GLN A 238 51.96 -10.05 -50.67
C GLN A 238 51.16 -10.31 -49.35
N ARG A 239 50.03 -11.04 -49.25
CA ARG A 239 49.40 -12.20 -49.96
C ARG A 239 49.81 -13.57 -49.37
N VAL A 240 48.94 -14.55 -49.02
CA VAL A 240 47.50 -14.66 -48.60
C VAL A 240 47.20 -16.16 -48.32
N ARG A 241 46.11 -16.55 -47.60
CA ARG A 241 45.19 -17.69 -47.90
C ARG A 241 44.36 -18.20 -46.69
N GLN A 242 43.04 -18.23 -46.88
CA GLN A 242 42.13 -19.31 -46.41
C GLN A 242 41.78 -20.19 -47.65
N PRO A 243 40.78 -21.09 -47.58
CA PRO A 243 40.77 -22.43 -46.97
C PRO A 243 40.78 -23.54 -48.09
N PRO A 244 40.39 -24.81 -47.84
CA PRO A 244 38.98 -25.21 -47.93
C PRO A 244 38.55 -26.37 -46.97
N GLN A 245 37.39 -27.00 -47.24
CA GLN A 245 36.69 -28.03 -46.45
C GLN A 245 37.03 -29.47 -46.88
N THR A 246 36.83 -30.47 -45.99
CA THR A 246 36.04 -31.73 -46.24
C THR A 246 35.80 -32.54 -44.94
N GLN A 247 34.89 -33.52 -45.00
CA GLN A 247 34.57 -34.56 -43.97
C GLN A 247 35.05 -35.96 -44.48
N PRO A 248 34.75 -37.13 -43.86
CA PRO A 248 34.34 -37.49 -42.47
C PRO A 248 35.25 -38.61 -41.86
N GLN A 249 34.71 -39.41 -40.90
CA GLN A 249 35.24 -40.65 -40.23
C GLN A 249 35.87 -40.48 -38.83
N GLU A 250 35.81 -41.44 -37.90
CA GLU A 250 34.79 -42.46 -37.53
C GLU A 250 35.06 -42.95 -36.08
N GLN A 251 34.25 -43.89 -35.56
CA GLN A 251 34.17 -44.34 -34.15
C GLN A 251 35.49 -44.73 -33.43
N VAL A 252 35.52 -44.59 -32.08
CA VAL A 252 35.68 -45.70 -31.10
C VAL A 252 35.26 -45.25 -29.68
N ILE A 253 34.87 -46.20 -28.83
CA ILE A 253 34.23 -46.05 -27.51
C ILE A 253 35.19 -46.51 -26.39
N GLN A 254 35.15 -45.90 -25.16
CA GLN A 254 35.22 -46.61 -23.83
C GLN A 254 35.10 -45.66 -22.59
N PRO A 255 34.94 -46.14 -21.33
CA PRO A 255 34.07 -45.48 -20.31
C PRO A 255 34.81 -44.70 -19.19
N PRO A 256 34.06 -44.06 -18.24
CA PRO A 256 34.65 -43.24 -17.16
C PRO A 256 35.09 -44.05 -15.93
N PRO A 257 36.18 -43.64 -15.24
CA PRO A 257 36.56 -44.15 -13.92
C PRO A 257 35.89 -43.39 -12.75
N GLN A 258 35.88 -44.02 -11.58
CA GLN A 258 35.09 -43.62 -10.41
C GLN A 258 35.71 -42.48 -9.58
N LEU A 259 34.86 -41.74 -8.85
CA LEU A 259 35.27 -40.91 -7.72
C LEU A 259 35.66 -41.78 -6.52
N GLN A 260 36.87 -41.60 -5.98
CA GLN A 260 37.30 -42.20 -4.72
C GLN A 260 37.34 -41.15 -3.60
N GLN A 261 37.01 -41.56 -2.38
CA GLN A 261 36.87 -40.68 -1.22
C GLN A 261 38.23 -40.26 -0.65
N GLN A 262 38.29 -39.05 -0.09
CA GLN A 262 39.27 -38.70 0.93
C GLN A 262 38.60 -37.86 2.03
N LEU A 263 38.66 -38.33 3.28
CA LEU A 263 38.10 -37.65 4.45
C LEU A 263 39.16 -36.77 5.13
N GLN A 264 38.72 -35.72 5.82
CA GLN A 264 39.51 -35.01 6.83
C GLN A 264 38.73 -34.98 8.17
N PRO A 265 39.37 -35.29 9.32
CA PRO A 265 38.70 -35.47 10.61
C PRO A 265 38.57 -34.18 11.45
N ALA A 266 37.77 -34.26 12.53
CA ALA A 266 37.44 -33.15 13.42
C ALA A 266 38.43 -32.95 14.61
N PRO A 267 38.48 -31.76 15.24
CA PRO A 267 39.40 -31.45 16.35
C PRO A 267 38.78 -31.53 17.77
N GLN A 268 39.59 -31.94 18.75
CA GLN A 268 39.35 -31.85 20.21
C GLN A 268 40.73 -31.88 20.97
N PRO A 269 40.86 -31.66 22.30
CA PRO A 269 41.17 -30.32 22.84
C PRO A 269 42.43 -30.20 23.78
N GLN A 270 42.79 -28.95 24.14
CA GLN A 270 43.69 -28.51 25.26
C GLN A 270 45.22 -28.85 25.14
N PRO A 271 46.16 -28.30 25.97
CA PRO A 271 46.05 -27.36 27.13
C PRO A 271 46.98 -26.08 27.06
N GLN A 272 47.22 -25.41 28.20
CA GLN A 272 48.09 -24.21 28.41
C GLN A 272 49.61 -24.50 28.52
N PRO A 273 50.50 -23.48 28.44
CA PRO A 273 51.22 -23.02 29.66
C PRO A 273 51.47 -21.47 29.76
N GLN A 274 52.41 -21.01 30.62
CA GLN A 274 52.56 -19.61 31.12
C GLN A 274 53.90 -18.89 30.74
N GLN A 275 53.97 -17.57 31.05
CA GLN A 275 55.16 -16.68 31.19
C GLN A 275 55.86 -16.24 29.87
N GLN A 276 56.65 -15.15 29.78
CA GLN A 276 57.30 -14.31 30.82
C GLN A 276 57.35 -12.78 30.47
N GLN A 277 58.23 -11.99 31.11
CA GLN A 277 58.16 -10.51 31.30
C GLN A 277 59.03 -9.66 30.33
N GLN A 278 58.73 -8.35 30.21
CA GLN A 278 59.73 -7.26 30.33
C GLN A 278 59.11 -5.87 30.64
N GLN A 279 59.92 -4.82 30.84
CA GLN A 279 59.56 -3.57 31.56
C GLN A 279 59.93 -2.26 30.82
N GLN A 280 59.17 -1.18 31.09
CA GLN A 280 59.61 0.21 31.42
C GLN A 280 58.33 1.07 31.64
N GLN A 281 58.05 1.62 32.83
CA GLN A 281 58.63 2.79 33.54
C GLN A 281 58.41 4.18 32.88
N GLN A 282 57.52 5.00 33.47
CA GLN A 282 57.87 6.28 34.11
C GLN A 282 56.75 6.77 35.07
N GLN A 283 56.97 7.88 35.80
CA GLN A 283 56.22 8.29 37.00
C GLN A 283 55.82 9.77 37.02
N GLN A 284 54.71 10.10 37.72
CA GLN A 284 54.51 11.19 38.69
C GLN A 284 53.08 11.00 39.30
N GLN A 285 52.84 10.91 40.62
CA GLN A 285 52.98 11.90 41.73
C GLN A 285 51.96 13.07 41.59
N GLN A 286 51.25 13.57 42.62
CA GLN A 286 51.43 13.44 44.10
C GLN A 286 50.07 13.52 44.90
N PRO A 287 49.91 13.94 46.20
CA PRO A 287 49.44 13.04 47.28
C PRO A 287 48.12 13.41 48.03
N PRO A 288 47.64 12.55 48.98
CA PRO A 288 46.52 12.82 49.90
C PRO A 288 46.89 12.88 51.41
N GLN A 289 46.09 13.52 52.29
CA GLN A 289 46.11 13.27 53.75
C GLN A 289 44.88 13.75 54.57
N MET A 290 44.39 12.86 55.45
CA MET A 290 43.89 12.99 56.85
C MET A 290 43.22 14.31 57.36
N GLN A 291 41.97 14.29 57.86
CA GLN A 291 41.45 13.81 59.18
C GLN A 291 41.67 14.75 60.41
N GLN A 292 40.58 15.20 61.04
CA GLN A 292 40.29 14.92 62.47
C GLN A 292 38.80 15.19 62.85
N ILE A 293 38.43 14.99 64.12
CA ILE A 293 37.06 14.70 64.60
C ILE A 293 36.73 15.53 65.87
N GLN A 294 35.50 16.06 65.98
CA GLN A 294 34.67 16.33 67.21
C GLN A 294 33.62 17.43 66.90
N HIS A 295 32.48 17.61 67.58
CA HIS A 295 31.84 16.95 68.74
C HIS A 295 30.29 16.98 68.57
N GLN A 296 29.52 16.30 69.45
CA GLN A 296 28.05 16.35 69.54
C GLN A 296 27.63 17.07 70.85
N PRO A 297 26.40 17.64 70.96
CA PRO A 297 25.42 16.99 71.86
C PRO A 297 23.91 17.11 71.50
N GLN A 298 23.15 16.17 72.09
CA GLN A 298 21.71 16.08 72.42
C GLN A 298 20.61 17.02 71.81
N ILE A 299 19.65 16.35 71.15
CA ILE A 299 18.19 16.32 71.41
C ILE A 299 17.48 17.60 71.92
N GLN A 300 16.52 18.09 71.12
CA GLN A 300 15.19 18.47 71.63
C GLN A 300 14.09 18.14 70.59
N GLN A 301 12.88 17.79 71.06
CA GLN A 301 11.72 17.55 70.20
C GLN A 301 10.96 18.85 69.93
N GLN A 302 10.50 19.06 68.70
CA GLN A 302 9.21 19.72 68.44
C GLN A 302 8.66 19.35 67.05
N GLN A 303 7.34 19.29 66.94
CA GLN A 303 6.61 18.97 65.72
C GLN A 303 6.35 20.26 64.92
N GLN A 304 6.47 20.24 63.59
CA GLN A 304 5.51 20.96 62.73
C GLN A 304 5.57 20.56 61.24
N ILE A 305 4.37 20.22 60.73
CA ILE A 305 3.85 20.42 59.37
C ILE A 305 4.77 20.04 58.18
N GLN A 306 4.42 18.91 57.58
CA GLN A 306 4.86 18.46 56.26
C GLN A 306 4.42 19.43 55.15
N GLN A 307 5.32 20.30 54.66
CA GLN A 307 5.13 20.94 53.37
C GLN A 307 5.46 19.95 52.25
N GLN A 308 4.49 19.61 51.42
CA GLN A 308 4.70 18.79 50.23
C GLN A 308 5.38 19.64 49.16
N SER A 309 6.58 19.24 48.74
CA SER A 309 7.18 19.71 47.49
C SER A 309 6.22 19.41 46.33
N PRO A 310 5.96 20.34 45.39
CA PRO A 310 5.12 20.05 44.24
C PRO A 310 5.76 18.93 43.42
N SER A 311 5.00 17.86 43.18
CA SER A 311 5.44 16.75 42.35
C SER A 311 5.78 17.26 40.95
N LEU A 312 6.99 16.98 40.48
CA LEU A 312 7.40 17.21 39.10
C LEU A 312 6.34 16.66 38.16
N ALA A 313 5.77 17.54 37.31
CA ALA A 313 4.81 17.14 36.31
C ALA A 313 5.44 16.05 35.43
N GLN A 314 4.78 14.89 35.35
CA GLN A 314 5.20 13.84 34.43
C GLN A 314 5.18 14.43 33.01
N ALA A 315 6.32 14.35 32.32
CA ALA A 315 6.36 14.71 30.91
C ALA A 315 5.32 13.88 30.15
N PRO A 316 4.60 14.46 29.16
CA PRO A 316 3.63 13.70 28.39
C PRO A 316 4.31 12.47 27.77
N PRO A 317 3.63 11.30 27.73
CA PRO A 317 4.24 10.07 27.28
C PRO A 317 4.78 10.27 25.86
N GLN A 318 6.09 10.08 25.68
CA GLN A 318 6.67 10.19 24.33
C GLN A 318 6.01 9.16 23.41
N PRO A 319 5.67 9.54 22.17
CA PRO A 319 5.05 8.63 21.23
C PRO A 319 5.99 7.44 20.99
N GLN A 320 5.55 6.26 21.43
CA GLN A 320 6.32 5.03 21.27
C GLN A 320 6.63 4.82 19.79
N PRO A 321 7.89 4.48 19.42
CA PRO A 321 8.27 4.35 18.02
C PRO A 321 7.45 3.25 17.34
N ILE A 322 7.02 3.52 16.10
CA ILE A 322 6.22 2.57 15.32
C ILE A 322 7.05 1.31 15.06
N GLN A 323 6.75 0.24 15.82
CA GLN A 323 7.37 -1.06 15.61
C GLN A 323 6.72 -1.75 14.40
N TRP A 324 7.49 -1.92 13.33
CA TRP A 324 7.08 -2.64 12.14
C TRP A 324 7.27 -4.15 12.32
N ALA A 325 6.24 -4.93 11.97
CA ALA A 325 6.13 -6.34 12.33
C ALA A 325 6.59 -7.34 11.23
N LEU A 326 7.28 -6.86 10.19
CA LEU A 326 7.72 -7.71 9.07
C LEU A 326 8.70 -8.79 9.57
N LYS A 327 8.33 -10.06 9.36
CA LYS A 327 9.12 -11.26 9.66
C LYS A 327 9.73 -11.87 8.39
N SER A 328 9.02 -11.74 7.28
CA SER A 328 9.41 -12.32 5.99
C SER A 328 10.59 -11.59 5.34
N ALA A 329 11.38 -12.32 4.55
CA ALA A 329 12.47 -11.75 3.76
C ALA A 329 11.98 -10.64 2.80
N ILE A 330 12.85 -9.66 2.51
CA ILE A 330 12.48 -8.49 1.68
C ILE A 330 12.35 -8.85 0.19
N LEU A 331 13.09 -9.83 -0.32
CA LEU A 331 13.05 -10.21 -1.73
C LEU A 331 12.04 -11.36 -1.95
N PHE A 332 12.51 -12.60 -1.97
CA PHE A 332 11.71 -13.80 -2.27
C PHE A 332 11.18 -14.50 -1.01
N ARG A 333 10.00 -15.13 -1.11
CA ARG A 333 9.28 -15.79 0.01
C ARG A 333 8.61 -17.11 -0.40
N SER A 334 8.49 -18.08 0.51
CA SER A 334 7.74 -19.32 0.27
C SER A 334 6.29 -19.04 -0.17
N GLY A 335 5.86 -19.68 -1.24
CA GLY A 335 4.56 -19.53 -1.89
C GLY A 335 4.47 -18.40 -2.94
N GLU A 336 5.52 -17.59 -3.14
CA GLU A 336 5.55 -16.62 -4.24
C GLU A 336 5.73 -17.29 -5.61
N LEU A 337 5.01 -16.77 -6.61
CA LEU A 337 5.21 -17.08 -8.02
C LEU A 337 6.40 -16.26 -8.54
N VAL A 338 7.33 -16.93 -9.22
CA VAL A 338 8.56 -16.35 -9.73
C VAL A 338 8.87 -16.83 -11.15
N TRP A 339 9.68 -16.03 -11.85
CA TRP A 339 10.44 -16.52 -12.98
C TRP A 339 11.75 -17.13 -12.46
N TYR A 340 12.13 -18.30 -12.96
CA TYR A 340 13.43 -18.91 -12.64
C TYR A 340 14.19 -19.31 -13.91
N GLN A 341 15.52 -19.22 -13.85
CA GLN A 341 16.39 -19.56 -14.96
C GLN A 341 16.55 -21.09 -15.09
N ASN A 342 16.27 -21.61 -16.28
CA ASN A 342 16.45 -23.00 -16.68
C ASN A 342 17.31 -23.05 -17.95
N GLY A 343 18.62 -23.28 -17.78
CA GLY A 343 19.62 -23.10 -18.84
C GLY A 343 19.61 -21.65 -19.35
N ASN A 344 19.37 -21.49 -20.66
CA ASN A 344 19.26 -20.18 -21.32
C ASN A 344 17.81 -19.65 -21.40
N THR A 345 16.85 -20.31 -20.73
CA THR A 345 15.42 -19.95 -20.77
C THR A 345 14.89 -19.54 -19.41
N TRP A 346 13.86 -18.70 -19.39
CA TRP A 346 13.06 -18.43 -18.19
C TRP A 346 11.84 -19.35 -18.17
N ARG A 347 11.55 -19.94 -17.00
CA ARG A 347 10.37 -20.77 -16.73
C ARG A 347 9.62 -20.22 -15.52
N LEU A 348 8.37 -20.61 -15.34
CA LEU A 348 7.49 -20.17 -14.26
C LEU A 348 7.41 -21.24 -13.17
N GLY A 349 7.49 -20.82 -11.90
CA GLY A 349 7.37 -21.71 -10.76
C GLY A 349 7.02 -20.99 -9.47
N VAL A 350 6.60 -21.74 -8.47
CA VAL A 350 6.29 -21.24 -7.12
C VAL A 350 7.38 -21.69 -6.16
N ILE A 351 7.82 -20.80 -5.27
CA ILE A 351 8.80 -21.14 -4.24
C ILE A 351 8.15 -22.11 -3.24
N ALA A 352 8.53 -23.38 -3.28
CA ALA A 352 8.06 -24.42 -2.37
C ALA A 352 8.69 -24.24 -0.98
N SER A 353 9.98 -23.92 -0.91
CA SER A 353 10.68 -23.62 0.35
C SER A 353 11.79 -22.59 0.13
N SER A 354 12.14 -21.85 1.18
CA SER A 354 13.21 -20.84 1.16
C SER A 354 14.03 -20.92 2.45
N SER A 355 15.36 -20.97 2.32
CA SER A 355 16.30 -21.01 3.44
C SER A 355 17.62 -20.37 3.05
N ASN A 356 18.07 -19.37 3.82
CA ASN A 356 19.38 -18.73 3.68
C ASN A 356 19.74 -18.24 2.25
N GLY A 357 18.75 -17.79 1.47
CA GLY A 357 18.93 -17.33 0.09
C GLY A 357 19.03 -18.45 -0.97
N GLN A 358 18.84 -19.70 -0.56
CA GLN A 358 18.54 -20.83 -1.43
C GLN A 358 17.03 -21.07 -1.43
N HIS A 359 16.46 -21.25 -2.61
CA HIS A 359 15.02 -21.36 -2.84
C HIS A 359 14.74 -22.63 -3.63
N GLU A 360 13.86 -23.48 -3.12
CA GLU A 360 13.33 -24.62 -3.83
C GLU A 360 12.14 -24.13 -4.67
N VAL A 361 12.28 -24.13 -5.99
CA VAL A 361 11.21 -23.71 -6.91
C VAL A 361 10.53 -24.94 -7.49
N MET A 362 9.22 -25.03 -7.27
CA MET A 362 8.34 -26.00 -7.90
C MET A 362 7.84 -25.44 -9.24
N PRO A 363 8.15 -26.08 -10.39
CA PRO A 363 7.63 -25.65 -11.68
C PRO A 363 6.10 -25.70 -11.71
N ILE A 364 5.46 -24.70 -12.31
CA ILE A 364 4.01 -24.73 -12.57
C ILE A 364 3.73 -25.10 -14.03
N GLY A 365 2.64 -25.84 -14.25
CA GLY A 365 2.28 -26.38 -15.55
C GLY A 365 0.90 -27.03 -15.47
N HIS A 366 0.83 -28.34 -15.68
CA HIS A 366 -0.30 -29.17 -15.27
C HIS A 366 0.24 -30.42 -14.57
N GLY A 367 -0.36 -30.83 -13.45
CA GLY A 367 0.16 -31.90 -12.56
C GLY A 367 0.32 -33.29 -13.18
N ILE A 368 -0.21 -33.51 -14.40
CA ILE A 368 0.05 -34.72 -15.21
C ILE A 368 1.47 -34.74 -15.81
N VAL A 369 2.09 -33.57 -15.99
CA VAL A 369 3.49 -33.42 -16.38
C VAL A 369 4.31 -33.34 -15.10
N GLN A 370 4.84 -34.47 -14.66
CA GLN A 370 5.72 -34.50 -13.49
C GLN A 370 7.01 -33.72 -13.80
N GLN A 371 7.29 -32.70 -12.99
CA GLN A 371 8.51 -31.90 -13.04
C GLN A 371 9.11 -31.86 -11.64
N ASN A 372 10.41 -32.09 -11.53
CA ASN A 372 11.11 -32.01 -10.26
C ASN A 372 11.25 -30.55 -9.80
N ASN A 373 11.22 -30.33 -8.48
CA ASN A 373 11.62 -29.06 -7.89
C ASN A 373 13.09 -28.76 -8.22
N VAL A 374 13.44 -27.48 -8.34
CA VAL A 374 14.81 -27.03 -8.65
C VAL A 374 15.31 -26.01 -7.63
N THR A 375 16.53 -26.20 -7.13
CA THR A 375 17.17 -25.23 -6.24
C THR A 375 17.67 -24.02 -7.03
N LYS A 376 17.44 -22.81 -6.50
CA LYS A 376 17.75 -21.52 -7.12
C LYS A 376 18.26 -20.52 -6.09
N THR A 377 19.17 -19.63 -6.49
CA THR A 377 19.58 -18.47 -5.69
C THR A 377 18.75 -17.23 -6.04
N ASP A 378 18.86 -16.15 -5.25
CA ASP A 378 18.33 -14.82 -5.62
C ASP A 378 18.73 -14.41 -7.06
N GLY A 379 19.94 -14.76 -7.51
CA GLY A 379 20.46 -14.43 -8.84
C GLY A 379 19.82 -15.22 -9.99
N ASP A 380 19.30 -16.41 -9.73
CA ASP A 380 18.64 -17.28 -10.72
C ASP A 380 17.14 -16.98 -10.90
N MET A 381 16.56 -16.09 -10.09
CA MET A 381 15.11 -15.84 -10.05
C MET A 381 14.76 -14.37 -10.24
N ARG A 382 13.56 -14.07 -10.73
CA ARG A 382 13.00 -12.70 -10.75
C ARG A 382 11.57 -12.72 -10.19
N PRO A 383 11.13 -11.66 -9.46
CA PRO A 383 9.74 -11.52 -9.06
C PRO A 383 8.83 -11.61 -10.30
N PHE A 384 7.63 -12.18 -10.17
CA PHE A 384 6.75 -12.40 -11.33
C PHE A 384 6.53 -11.15 -12.18
N TYR A 385 6.31 -9.99 -11.55
CA TYR A 385 6.09 -8.71 -12.23
C TYR A 385 7.32 -8.11 -12.92
N ALA A 386 8.49 -8.76 -12.87
CA ALA A 386 9.68 -8.34 -13.63
C ALA A 386 9.52 -8.54 -15.14
N PHE A 387 8.72 -9.52 -15.57
CA PHE A 387 8.47 -9.81 -16.98
C PHE A 387 6.97 -10.00 -17.24
N THR A 388 6.54 -9.75 -18.48
CA THR A 388 5.18 -10.03 -18.93
C THR A 388 5.08 -11.48 -19.37
N VAL A 389 4.07 -12.21 -18.91
CA VAL A 389 3.79 -13.58 -19.40
C VAL A 389 3.46 -13.51 -20.90
N PRO A 390 4.18 -14.22 -21.78
CA PRO A 390 3.88 -14.22 -23.21
C PRO A 390 2.53 -14.91 -23.47
N PRO A 391 1.83 -14.59 -24.58
CA PRO A 391 0.59 -15.27 -24.96
C PRO A 391 0.76 -16.80 -25.10
N VAL A 392 -0.34 -17.54 -24.98
CA VAL A 392 -0.38 -18.97 -25.33
C VAL A 392 -0.07 -19.17 -26.81
N THR A 393 0.74 -20.18 -27.10
CA THR A 393 1.20 -20.53 -28.44
C THR A 393 0.08 -21.24 -29.22
N LEU A 394 -0.61 -22.17 -28.56
CA LEU A 394 -1.67 -22.98 -29.14
C LEU A 394 -2.97 -22.17 -29.24
N SER A 395 -3.46 -21.97 -30.47
CA SER A 395 -4.70 -21.21 -30.70
C SER A 395 -5.94 -21.85 -30.06
N GLU A 396 -5.94 -23.16 -29.86
CA GLU A 396 -7.00 -23.91 -29.16
C GLU A 396 -7.09 -23.62 -27.65
N LEU A 397 -6.11 -22.91 -27.07
CA LEU A 397 -6.06 -22.49 -25.66
C LEU A 397 -6.36 -21.00 -25.47
N LYS A 398 -6.51 -20.23 -26.55
CA LYS A 398 -6.88 -18.81 -26.48
C LYS A 398 -8.28 -18.66 -25.89
N ASP A 399 -8.48 -17.57 -25.16
CA ASP A 399 -9.74 -17.15 -24.52
C ASP A 399 -10.34 -18.15 -23.50
N LYS A 400 -9.59 -19.20 -23.12
CA LYS A 400 -9.94 -20.14 -22.05
C LYS A 400 -9.31 -19.76 -20.71
N ASN A 401 -9.98 -20.09 -19.61
CA ASN A 401 -9.37 -20.10 -18.28
C ASN A 401 -8.65 -21.43 -18.03
N TYR A 402 -7.65 -21.42 -17.14
CA TYR A 402 -6.84 -22.61 -16.83
C TYR A 402 -7.68 -23.84 -16.47
N ASP A 403 -8.61 -23.70 -15.52
CA ASP A 403 -9.43 -24.81 -15.00
C ASP A 403 -10.57 -25.23 -15.96
N GLY A 404 -10.73 -24.54 -17.10
CA GLY A 404 -11.68 -24.87 -18.16
C GLY A 404 -11.07 -25.64 -19.35
N VAL A 405 -9.78 -25.98 -19.29
CA VAL A 405 -9.08 -26.75 -20.32
C VAL A 405 -9.06 -28.24 -19.92
N PRO A 406 -9.43 -29.18 -20.81
CA PRO A 406 -9.35 -30.62 -20.55
C PRO A 406 -7.90 -31.11 -20.71
N TRP A 407 -7.03 -30.74 -19.77
CA TRP A 407 -5.59 -30.96 -19.84
C TRP A 407 -5.23 -32.44 -19.99
N GLU A 408 -5.87 -33.34 -19.25
CA GLU A 408 -5.65 -34.79 -19.33
C GLU A 408 -5.81 -35.29 -20.77
N SER A 409 -6.89 -34.92 -21.45
CA SER A 409 -7.17 -35.33 -22.82
C SER A 409 -6.18 -34.73 -23.83
N LEU A 410 -5.73 -33.49 -23.62
CA LEU A 410 -4.69 -32.85 -24.45
C LEU A 410 -3.32 -33.51 -24.26
N PHE A 411 -2.94 -33.85 -23.03
CA PHE A 411 -1.67 -34.54 -22.74
C PHE A 411 -1.70 -36.04 -23.07
N GLN A 412 -2.86 -36.69 -23.11
CA GLN A 412 -3.02 -38.06 -23.61
C GLN A 412 -3.00 -38.13 -25.14
N SER A 413 -3.65 -37.18 -25.82
CA SER A 413 -3.67 -37.14 -27.30
C SER A 413 -2.37 -36.62 -27.92
N SER A 414 -1.55 -35.86 -27.19
CA SER A 414 -0.25 -35.38 -27.68
C SER A 414 0.84 -36.44 -27.60
N VAL A 415 0.87 -37.35 -28.58
CA VAL A 415 1.95 -38.32 -28.80
C VAL A 415 3.25 -37.68 -29.33
N ASP A 416 3.15 -36.51 -29.97
CA ASP A 416 4.33 -35.70 -30.32
C ASP A 416 4.91 -35.03 -29.06
N GLY A 417 6.20 -35.27 -28.80
CA GLY A 417 6.95 -34.67 -27.70
C GLY A 417 7.12 -33.16 -27.82
N ASN A 418 7.21 -32.61 -29.04
CA ASN A 418 7.32 -31.17 -29.25
C ASN A 418 5.99 -30.47 -28.92
N ARG A 419 4.86 -30.93 -29.46
CA ARG A 419 3.53 -30.45 -29.04
C ARG A 419 3.27 -30.67 -27.54
N ARG A 420 3.80 -31.74 -26.94
CA ARG A 420 3.71 -31.99 -25.49
C ARG A 420 4.48 -30.96 -24.66
N GLU A 421 5.67 -30.52 -25.09
CA GLU A 421 6.36 -29.40 -24.42
C GLU A 421 5.61 -28.07 -24.62
N VAL A 422 5.09 -27.79 -25.81
CA VAL A 422 4.30 -26.57 -26.06
C VAL A 422 3.03 -26.54 -25.19
N LEU A 423 2.35 -27.67 -25.01
CA LEU A 423 1.23 -27.81 -24.06
C LEU A 423 1.66 -27.54 -22.61
N ALA A 424 2.80 -28.06 -22.16
CA ALA A 424 3.32 -27.81 -20.81
C ALA A 424 3.71 -26.33 -20.60
N LEU A 425 4.32 -25.70 -21.60
CA LEU A 425 4.61 -24.27 -21.62
C LEU A 425 3.34 -23.44 -21.54
N ASP A 426 2.32 -23.72 -22.36
CA ASP A 426 1.06 -22.96 -22.34
C ASP A 426 0.28 -23.17 -21.03
N ALA A 427 0.29 -24.38 -20.46
CA ALA A 427 -0.23 -24.65 -19.13
C ALA A 427 0.45 -23.77 -18.06
N SER A 428 1.78 -23.62 -18.10
CA SER A 428 2.52 -22.77 -17.16
C SER A 428 2.12 -21.28 -17.25
N LYS A 429 1.89 -20.77 -18.47
CA LYS A 429 1.43 -19.39 -18.71
C LYS A 429 0.02 -19.18 -18.14
N MET A 430 -0.90 -20.10 -18.44
CA MET A 430 -2.29 -20.03 -17.98
C MET A 430 -2.40 -20.21 -16.45
N ALA A 431 -1.55 -21.05 -15.87
CA ALA A 431 -1.44 -21.21 -14.42
C ALA A 431 -0.92 -19.95 -13.73
N ALA A 432 0.09 -19.28 -14.29
CA ALA A 432 0.58 -18.00 -13.75
C ALA A 432 -0.52 -16.93 -13.73
N VAL A 433 -1.34 -16.84 -14.78
CA VAL A 433 -2.52 -15.95 -14.83
C VAL A 433 -3.57 -16.36 -13.79
N LYS A 434 -3.90 -17.66 -13.66
CA LYS A 434 -4.81 -18.17 -12.61
C LYS A 434 -4.35 -17.74 -11.20
N ILE A 435 -3.05 -17.87 -10.93
CA ILE A 435 -2.45 -17.52 -9.65
C ILE A 435 -2.57 -16.01 -9.40
N ASP A 436 -2.14 -15.17 -10.35
CA ASP A 436 -2.09 -13.71 -10.19
C ASP A 436 -3.47 -13.06 -9.95
N TYR A 437 -4.49 -13.58 -10.63
CA TYR A 437 -5.89 -13.12 -10.54
C TYR A 437 -6.66 -13.66 -9.32
N SER A 438 -5.97 -14.25 -8.34
CA SER A 438 -6.55 -14.77 -7.10
C SER A 438 -5.92 -14.14 -5.85
N TYR A 439 -6.44 -14.46 -4.66
CA TYR A 439 -5.71 -14.26 -3.41
C TYR A 439 -6.10 -15.32 -2.35
N SER A 440 -5.25 -15.61 -1.36
CA SER A 440 -5.62 -16.34 -0.13
C SER A 440 -5.16 -15.57 1.11
N LEU A 441 -5.88 -15.73 2.23
CA LEU A 441 -5.65 -15.01 3.48
C LEU A 441 -5.17 -15.97 4.57
N TRP A 442 -4.26 -15.51 5.43
CA TRP A 442 -3.64 -16.37 6.43
C TRP A 442 -3.35 -15.68 7.76
N SER A 443 -3.34 -16.48 8.82
CA SER A 443 -3.21 -16.08 10.22
C SER A 443 -4.16 -14.93 10.58
N LYS A 444 -5.45 -15.23 10.56
CA LYS A 444 -6.53 -14.40 11.10
C LYS A 444 -6.20 -13.96 12.54
N LEU A 445 -6.50 -12.70 12.83
CA LEU A 445 -6.18 -12.02 14.08
C LEU A 445 -7.43 -11.58 14.86
N THR A 446 -8.61 -11.60 14.23
CA THR A 446 -9.91 -11.33 14.89
C THR A 446 -10.61 -12.64 15.23
N GLU A 447 -10.84 -12.91 16.51
CA GLU A 447 -11.51 -14.13 16.97
C GLU A 447 -13.04 -13.98 17.12
N ASP A 448 -13.54 -12.79 17.48
CA ASP A 448 -14.98 -12.54 17.67
C ASP A 448 -15.73 -12.46 16.32
N THR A 449 -16.70 -13.36 16.15
CA THR A 449 -17.57 -13.45 14.97
C THR A 449 -18.63 -12.35 14.90
N LYS A 450 -18.87 -11.58 15.96
CA LYS A 450 -19.81 -10.45 15.94
C LYS A 450 -19.26 -9.25 15.15
N ILE A 451 -17.95 -9.03 15.20
CA ILE A 451 -17.27 -7.91 14.56
C ILE A 451 -17.53 -7.92 13.03
N LYS A 452 -17.71 -6.73 12.43
CA LYS A 452 -17.97 -6.56 10.98
C LYS A 452 -16.73 -6.75 10.11
N THR A 453 -15.55 -6.45 10.66
CA THR A 453 -14.23 -6.57 10.02
C THR A 453 -13.50 -7.80 10.54
N VAL A 454 -12.91 -8.62 9.66
CA VAL A 454 -11.99 -9.70 10.05
C VAL A 454 -10.58 -9.32 9.62
N THR A 455 -9.67 -9.15 10.58
CA THR A 455 -8.26 -8.82 10.31
C THR A 455 -7.40 -10.07 10.15
N TYR A 456 -6.35 -9.97 9.33
CA TYR A 456 -5.41 -11.03 8.99
C TYR A 456 -3.97 -10.51 9.05
N TYR A 457 -3.01 -11.39 9.37
CA TYR A 457 -1.59 -11.04 9.36
C TYR A 457 -1.04 -10.87 7.94
N GLY A 458 -1.51 -11.71 7.01
CA GLY A 458 -0.93 -11.82 5.68
C GLY A 458 -1.89 -12.32 4.60
N CYS A 459 -1.43 -12.18 3.36
CA CYS A 459 -2.16 -12.55 2.16
C CYS A 459 -1.17 -13.09 1.11
N PHE A 460 -1.53 -14.17 0.42
CA PHE A 460 -0.94 -14.45 -0.90
C PHE A 460 -1.71 -13.62 -1.91
N PHE A 461 -1.09 -12.56 -2.42
CA PHE A 461 -1.72 -11.52 -3.19
C PHE A 461 -1.35 -11.66 -4.67
N GLY A 462 -2.11 -12.49 -5.38
CA GLY A 462 -1.77 -12.91 -6.73
C GLY A 462 -0.45 -13.67 -6.76
N ALA A 463 0.54 -13.13 -7.45
CA ALA A 463 1.87 -13.71 -7.53
C ALA A 463 2.68 -13.59 -6.23
N GLU A 464 2.51 -12.51 -5.46
CA GLU A 464 3.36 -12.14 -4.32
C GLU A 464 2.79 -12.63 -2.97
N ARG A 465 3.61 -12.62 -1.91
CA ARG A 465 3.17 -12.83 -0.52
C ARG A 465 3.36 -11.54 0.26
N VAL A 466 2.28 -10.96 0.79
CA VAL A 466 2.30 -9.72 1.58
C VAL A 466 1.91 -9.97 3.03
N GLU A 467 2.48 -9.20 3.95
CA GLU A 467 2.16 -9.25 5.39
C GLU A 467 2.28 -7.87 6.05
N ILE A 468 1.69 -7.72 7.24
CA ILE A 468 1.78 -6.48 8.03
C ILE A 468 3.25 -6.11 8.26
N GLY A 469 3.64 -4.92 7.80
CA GLY A 469 5.03 -4.46 7.79
C GLY A 469 5.66 -4.31 6.41
N ASP A 470 5.04 -4.83 5.35
CA ASP A 470 5.47 -4.60 3.97
C ASP A 470 5.30 -3.14 3.52
N ALA A 471 5.99 -2.81 2.44
CA ALA A 471 5.75 -1.61 1.63
C ALA A 471 5.13 -2.03 0.28
N MET A 472 4.14 -1.29 -0.21
CA MET A 472 3.33 -1.67 -1.39
C MET A 472 3.21 -0.51 -2.38
N ARG A 473 3.38 -0.79 -3.68
CA ARG A 473 3.24 0.17 -4.80
C ARG A 473 1.76 0.44 -5.09
N LEU A 474 1.40 1.70 -5.32
CA LEU A 474 0.01 2.13 -5.50
C LEU A 474 -0.37 2.38 -6.96
N LYS A 475 -1.57 1.97 -7.37
CA LYS A 475 -2.05 2.08 -8.77
C LYS A 475 -2.62 3.47 -9.06
N SER A 476 -3.32 4.04 -8.09
CA SER A 476 -3.85 5.39 -8.08
C SER A 476 -3.78 5.97 -6.67
N LEU A 477 -3.81 7.31 -6.57
CA LEU A 477 -3.98 8.05 -5.33
C LEU A 477 -5.11 9.08 -5.52
N PRO A 478 -5.89 9.39 -4.47
CA PRO A 478 -6.80 10.53 -4.47
C PRO A 478 -6.04 11.84 -4.77
N ALA A 479 -6.61 12.68 -5.64
CA ALA A 479 -5.93 13.86 -6.18
C ALA A 479 -5.60 14.90 -5.09
N GLU A 480 -6.42 14.98 -4.04
CA GLU A 480 -6.25 15.85 -2.88
C GLU A 480 -5.02 15.52 -2.01
N PHE A 481 -4.31 14.43 -2.29
CA PHE A 481 -3.01 14.16 -1.68
C PHE A 481 -1.87 14.89 -2.40
N ASN A 482 -2.08 15.36 -3.63
CA ASN A 482 -1.08 16.00 -4.51
C ASN A 482 0.18 15.16 -4.79
N VAL A 483 0.10 13.83 -4.64
CA VAL A 483 1.21 12.89 -4.85
C VAL A 483 0.92 12.00 -6.06
N PRO A 484 1.82 11.95 -7.07
CA PRO A 484 1.72 10.98 -8.16
C PRO A 484 1.81 9.55 -7.63
N ALA A 485 0.86 8.68 -8.00
CA ALA A 485 0.78 7.30 -7.49
C ALA A 485 2.06 6.47 -7.74
N GLU A 486 2.77 6.73 -8.85
CA GLU A 486 4.11 6.18 -9.15
C GLU A 486 5.12 6.35 -8.00
N THR A 487 5.03 7.48 -7.28
CA THR A 487 5.94 7.87 -6.20
C THR A 487 5.41 7.54 -4.81
N GLY A 488 4.15 7.11 -4.71
CA GLY A 488 3.46 6.81 -3.45
C GLY A 488 3.59 5.34 -3.05
N VAL A 489 4.07 5.10 -1.83
CA VAL A 489 4.24 3.74 -1.28
C VAL A 489 3.46 3.60 0.03
N LEU A 490 2.60 2.58 0.10
CA LEU A 490 1.84 2.24 1.30
C LEU A 490 2.68 1.37 2.24
N GLY A 491 3.00 1.88 3.43
CA GLY A 491 3.50 1.08 4.55
C GLY A 491 2.34 0.36 5.24
N LEU A 492 2.22 -0.94 5.03
CA LEU A 492 1.05 -1.74 5.39
C LEU A 492 0.97 -1.98 6.92
N ARG A 493 -0.18 -1.64 7.52
CA ARG A 493 -0.46 -1.80 8.95
C ARG A 493 -1.52 -2.86 9.25
N ILE A 494 -2.54 -3.03 8.41
CA ILE A 494 -3.62 -4.02 8.60
C ILE A 494 -4.07 -4.57 7.23
N ILE A 495 -4.29 -5.89 7.16
CA ILE A 495 -5.05 -6.56 6.09
C ILE A 495 -6.38 -6.99 6.69
N PHE A 496 -7.50 -6.76 6.00
CA PHE A 496 -8.83 -7.16 6.49
C PHE A 496 -9.86 -7.41 5.38
N THR A 497 -10.94 -8.11 5.73
CA THR A 497 -12.18 -8.21 4.95
C THR A 497 -13.36 -7.63 5.74
N THR A 498 -14.48 -7.35 5.09
CA THR A 498 -15.72 -6.85 5.72
C THR A 498 -16.91 -7.74 5.39
N LYS A 499 -17.91 -7.82 6.28
CA LYS A 499 -19.18 -8.50 5.99
C LYS A 499 -19.99 -7.82 4.89
N GLU A 500 -19.77 -6.51 4.72
CA GLU A 500 -20.37 -5.69 3.66
C GLU A 500 -19.76 -6.00 2.27
N ALA A 501 -18.53 -6.51 2.21
CA ALA A 501 -17.85 -6.88 0.96
C ALA A 501 -16.99 -8.15 1.15
N PRO A 502 -17.61 -9.35 1.27
CA PRO A 502 -16.92 -10.58 1.68
C PRO A 502 -15.86 -11.06 0.69
N ASP A 503 -16.05 -10.79 -0.60
CA ASP A 503 -15.13 -11.11 -1.70
C ASP A 503 -13.98 -10.10 -1.90
N ALA A 504 -13.90 -9.06 -1.05
CA ALA A 504 -12.91 -7.99 -1.15
C ALA A 504 -11.89 -8.04 0.00
N VAL A 505 -10.61 -7.89 -0.35
CA VAL A 505 -9.52 -7.66 0.62
C VAL A 505 -9.11 -6.18 0.63
N PHE A 506 -8.91 -5.67 1.85
CA PHE A 506 -8.56 -4.29 2.14
C PHE A 506 -7.20 -4.18 2.83
N PHE A 507 -6.46 -3.15 2.45
CA PHE A 507 -5.11 -2.86 2.93
C PHE A 507 -5.10 -1.47 3.56
N ARG A 508 -4.88 -1.37 4.88
CA ARG A 508 -4.80 -0.09 5.61
C ARG A 508 -3.36 0.20 6.04
N GLY A 509 -2.91 1.44 5.85
CA GLY A 509 -1.54 1.83 6.20
C GLY A 509 -1.25 3.32 6.05
N HIS A 510 0.04 3.68 6.12
CA HIS A 510 0.51 5.05 5.94
C HIS A 510 1.09 5.22 4.53
N ILE A 511 0.87 6.37 3.90
CA ILE A 511 1.39 6.68 2.56
C ILE A 511 2.67 7.49 2.72
N TYR A 512 3.76 6.98 2.15
CA TYR A 512 5.06 7.65 2.07
C TYR A 512 5.36 8.05 0.63
N GLN A 513 6.13 9.12 0.45
CA GLN A 513 6.64 9.56 -0.85
C GLN A 513 8.14 9.83 -0.75
N LEU A 514 8.91 9.45 -1.79
CA LEU A 514 10.31 9.86 -1.90
C LEU A 514 10.39 11.33 -2.36
N VAL A 515 11.05 12.17 -1.58
CA VAL A 515 11.11 13.63 -1.73
C VAL A 515 12.52 14.16 -1.46
N SER A 516 12.78 15.41 -1.83
CA SER A 516 14.05 16.10 -1.54
C SER A 516 14.24 16.36 -0.04
N GLU A 517 15.49 16.50 0.41
CA GLU A 517 15.87 16.64 1.83
C GLU A 517 15.40 17.94 2.52
N ASP A 518 14.91 18.92 1.75
CA ASP A 518 14.27 20.17 2.21
C ASP A 518 12.75 20.03 2.46
N HIS A 519 12.14 18.91 2.08
CA HIS A 519 10.69 18.73 2.14
C HIS A 519 10.15 18.65 3.58
N PRO A 520 9.01 19.30 3.90
CA PRO A 520 8.38 19.16 5.22
C PRO A 520 7.92 17.72 5.49
N ASN A 521 7.85 17.32 6.76
CA ASN A 521 7.36 16.01 7.21
C ASN A 521 8.21 14.80 6.75
N ILE A 522 9.52 14.98 6.52
CA ILE A 522 10.48 13.88 6.39
C ILE A 522 10.43 12.98 7.65
N VAL A 523 10.45 11.67 7.42
CA VAL A 523 10.31 10.63 8.44
C VAL A 523 11.67 9.99 8.73
N ARG A 524 11.99 9.80 10.00
CA ARG A 524 13.22 9.12 10.42
C ARG A 524 13.18 7.63 10.07
N ASP A 525 14.33 7.05 9.75
CA ASP A 525 14.47 5.66 9.30
C ASP A 525 13.81 4.64 10.26
N GLU A 526 13.90 4.88 11.57
CA GLU A 526 13.35 3.99 12.61
C GLU A 526 11.82 3.95 12.58
N GLN A 527 11.18 4.96 11.99
CA GLN A 527 9.73 5.09 11.83
C GLN A 527 9.26 4.62 10.44
N LEU A 528 10.18 4.37 9.48
CA LEU A 528 9.85 3.82 8.16
C LEU A 528 9.64 2.29 8.17
N PRO A 529 8.75 1.75 7.30
CA PRO A 529 8.66 0.31 6.99
C PRO A 529 10.02 -0.28 6.62
N LEU A 530 10.28 -1.55 6.93
CA LEU A 530 11.63 -2.12 6.79
C LEU A 530 12.20 -2.04 5.37
N ALA A 531 11.37 -2.18 4.32
CA ALA A 531 11.82 -2.02 2.94
C ALA A 531 12.24 -0.57 2.62
N LEU A 532 11.45 0.43 3.06
CA LEU A 532 11.79 1.85 2.85
C LEU A 532 13.01 2.27 3.68
N ARG A 533 13.11 1.76 4.91
CA ARG A 533 14.29 1.92 5.78
C ARG A 533 15.56 1.37 5.13
N SER A 534 15.51 0.15 4.61
CA SER A 534 16.64 -0.48 3.92
C SER A 534 17.07 0.35 2.71
N GLU A 535 16.11 0.91 1.97
CA GLU A 535 16.38 1.78 0.82
C GLU A 535 17.01 3.12 1.23
N SER A 536 16.48 3.80 2.24
CA SER A 536 17.05 5.07 2.75
C SER A 536 18.41 4.91 3.41
N GLN A 537 18.66 3.77 4.08
CA GLN A 537 19.99 3.42 4.60
C GLN A 537 21.00 3.20 3.47
N TRP A 538 20.61 2.48 2.40
CA TRP A 538 21.46 2.29 1.22
C TRP A 538 21.70 3.58 0.44
N ARG A 539 20.67 4.40 0.17
CA ARG A 539 20.83 5.66 -0.59
C ARG A 539 21.85 6.58 0.07
N ARG A 540 21.83 6.69 1.40
CA ARG A 540 22.87 7.43 2.15
C ARG A 540 24.25 6.78 2.09
N SER A 541 24.38 5.46 2.15
CA SER A 541 25.70 4.80 2.09
C SER A 541 26.38 4.92 0.72
N VAL A 542 25.63 5.12 -0.37
CA VAL A 542 26.17 5.44 -1.71
C VAL A 542 26.24 6.95 -2.00
N GLY A 543 25.90 7.81 -1.04
CA GLY A 543 26.03 9.27 -1.13
C GLY A 543 24.81 10.02 -1.71
N ALA A 544 23.70 9.33 -2.01
CA ALA A 544 22.44 9.94 -2.44
C ALA A 544 21.56 10.34 -1.24
N HIS A 545 22.13 11.12 -0.30
CA HIS A 545 21.42 11.56 0.92
C HIS A 545 20.22 12.49 0.64
N ARG A 546 20.26 13.20 -0.49
CA ARG A 546 19.26 14.21 -0.90
C ARG A 546 17.84 13.69 -1.11
N TRP A 547 17.61 12.37 -1.05
CA TRP A 547 16.29 11.75 -1.19
C TRP A 547 15.87 11.05 0.10
N CYS A 548 14.84 11.59 0.73
CA CYS A 548 14.24 11.10 1.98
C CYS A 548 12.78 10.68 1.77
N TYR A 549 12.21 9.87 2.66
CA TYR A 549 10.77 9.59 2.65
C TYR A 549 10.03 10.57 3.56
N ALA A 550 9.01 11.25 3.04
CA ALA A 550 8.07 12.04 3.82
C ALA A 550 6.73 11.32 4.00
N LEU A 551 6.03 11.65 5.08
CA LEU A 551 4.69 11.15 5.38
C LEU A 551 3.64 11.99 4.67
N VAL A 552 2.85 11.37 3.80
CA VAL A 552 1.81 12.02 3.00
C VAL A 552 0.47 11.99 3.73
N ARG A 553 0.06 10.81 4.22
CA ARG A 553 -1.18 10.55 4.97
C ARG A 553 -1.03 9.32 5.84
N GLU A 554 -1.84 9.23 6.89
CA GLU A 554 -1.91 8.07 7.78
C GLU A 554 -3.21 7.28 7.65
N ASN A 555 -3.16 6.00 7.99
CA ASN A 555 -4.32 5.10 8.14
C ASN A 555 -5.29 5.03 6.95
N ILE A 556 -4.82 5.31 5.74
CA ILE A 556 -5.62 5.22 4.51
C ILE A 556 -5.87 3.76 4.16
N THR A 557 -7.10 3.45 3.76
CA THR A 557 -7.55 2.12 3.34
C THR A 557 -7.65 2.05 1.81
N PHE A 558 -7.12 1.00 1.22
CA PHE A 558 -7.22 0.68 -0.21
C PHE A 558 -7.90 -0.67 -0.42
N ARG A 559 -8.78 -0.78 -1.43
CA ARG A 559 -9.22 -2.08 -1.99
C ARG A 559 -8.11 -2.61 -2.92
N GLU A 560 -8.03 -3.91 -3.12
CA GLU A 560 -6.93 -4.55 -3.88
C GLU A 560 -6.65 -3.95 -5.27
N GLN A 561 -7.66 -3.46 -5.99
CA GLN A 561 -7.49 -2.91 -7.33
C GLN A 561 -6.66 -1.62 -7.37
N SER A 562 -6.49 -0.95 -6.22
CA SER A 562 -5.60 0.20 -6.04
C SER A 562 -4.14 -0.18 -5.76
N ILE A 563 -3.81 -1.48 -5.68
CA ILE A 563 -2.45 -1.98 -5.38
C ILE A 563 -1.80 -2.51 -6.67
N ARG A 564 -0.53 -2.15 -6.92
CA ARG A 564 0.27 -2.69 -8.03
C ARG A 564 1.03 -3.95 -7.66
N GLY A 565 1.42 -4.08 -6.39
CA GLY A 565 2.23 -5.17 -5.85
C GLY A 565 3.14 -4.65 -4.74
N ARG A 566 4.13 -5.45 -4.34
CA ARG A 566 5.15 -5.10 -3.34
C ARG A 566 6.08 -4.01 -3.86
N PHE A 567 6.60 -3.22 -2.92
CA PHE A 567 7.78 -2.39 -3.14
C PHE A 567 9.03 -3.21 -2.81
N TYR A 568 9.97 -3.24 -3.75
CA TYR A 568 11.26 -3.88 -3.59
C TYR A 568 12.35 -2.79 -3.55
N PRO A 569 13.23 -2.75 -2.54
CA PRO A 569 14.33 -1.79 -2.51
C PRO A 569 15.25 -1.96 -3.72
N THR A 570 15.67 -0.84 -4.33
CA THR A 570 16.49 -0.79 -5.55
C THR A 570 17.74 -1.65 -5.40
N HIS A 571 18.43 -1.53 -4.27
CA HIS A 571 19.65 -2.30 -3.96
C HIS A 571 19.46 -3.80 -3.70
N ARG A 572 18.22 -4.29 -3.60
CA ARG A 572 17.92 -5.73 -3.55
C ARG A 572 17.51 -6.29 -4.90
N LEU A 573 16.86 -5.48 -5.74
CA LEU A 573 16.22 -5.94 -6.97
C LEU A 573 17.01 -5.56 -8.25
N MET A 574 17.61 -4.37 -8.33
CA MET A 574 18.41 -3.98 -9.49
C MET A 574 19.68 -4.82 -9.70
N PRO A 575 20.38 -5.33 -8.66
CA PRO A 575 21.49 -6.29 -8.87
C PRO A 575 21.10 -7.56 -9.62
N ILE A 576 19.82 -7.98 -9.57
CA ILE A 576 19.34 -9.14 -10.32
C ILE A 576 18.67 -8.73 -11.65
N LEU A 577 17.95 -7.60 -11.71
CA LEU A 577 17.35 -7.13 -12.97
C LEU A 577 18.38 -6.62 -13.98
N ASN A 578 19.25 -5.68 -13.58
CA ASN A 578 20.28 -5.10 -14.44
C ASN A 578 21.57 -4.80 -13.63
N PRO A 579 22.40 -5.82 -13.33
CA PRO A 579 23.61 -5.65 -12.53
C PRO A 579 24.60 -4.64 -13.13
N ALA A 580 24.73 -4.57 -14.46
CA ALA A 580 25.70 -3.69 -15.11
C ALA A 580 25.32 -2.20 -14.99
N GLU A 581 24.04 -1.87 -15.22
CA GLU A 581 23.52 -0.52 -15.02
C GLU A 581 23.55 -0.12 -13.54
N PHE A 582 23.17 -1.03 -12.63
CA PHE A 582 23.20 -0.79 -11.19
C PHE A 582 24.62 -0.48 -10.69
N GLN A 583 25.61 -1.30 -11.09
CA GLN A 583 27.02 -1.07 -10.73
C GLN A 583 27.53 0.26 -11.27
N SER A 584 27.21 0.61 -12.53
CA SER A 584 27.58 1.88 -13.15
C SER A 584 26.95 3.08 -12.41
N SER A 585 25.67 2.98 -12.07
CA SER A 585 24.91 4.03 -11.38
C SER A 585 25.40 4.24 -9.94
N VAL A 586 25.72 3.16 -9.22
CA VAL A 586 26.35 3.23 -7.88
C VAL A 586 27.74 3.84 -7.96
N ALA A 587 28.59 3.42 -8.91
CA ALA A 587 29.94 3.97 -9.09
C ALA A 587 29.92 5.47 -9.43
N GLN A 588 28.91 5.93 -10.18
CA GLN A 588 28.70 7.34 -10.51
C GLN A 588 27.96 8.14 -9.40
N ARG A 589 27.49 7.48 -8.33
CA ARG A 589 26.58 8.04 -7.30
C ARG A 589 25.28 8.64 -7.88
N ARG A 590 24.78 8.06 -8.97
CA ARG A 590 23.56 8.45 -9.70
C ARG A 590 22.48 7.38 -9.52
N VAL A 591 22.09 7.13 -8.28
CA VAL A 591 21.10 6.08 -7.92
C VAL A 591 19.66 6.60 -7.81
N ASP A 592 19.46 7.88 -8.10
CA ASP A 592 18.19 8.57 -7.88
C ASP A 592 17.10 7.99 -8.79
N ASP A 593 17.36 8.02 -10.10
CA ASP A 593 16.54 7.44 -11.17
C ASP A 593 16.68 5.91 -11.30
N GLN A 594 17.37 5.23 -10.37
CA GLN A 594 17.42 3.78 -10.34
C GLN A 594 16.19 3.24 -9.60
N TYR A 595 15.18 2.84 -10.39
CA TYR A 595 13.97 2.17 -9.93
C TYR A 595 13.62 1.00 -10.87
N ALA A 596 13.11 -0.09 -10.29
CA ALA A 596 12.72 -1.25 -11.06
C ALA A 596 11.36 -1.01 -11.75
N HIS A 597 11.36 -0.92 -13.07
CA HIS A 597 10.14 -0.94 -13.89
C HIS A 597 9.48 -2.33 -13.82
N LEU A 598 8.64 -2.54 -12.81
CA LEU A 598 7.83 -3.75 -12.61
C LEU A 598 6.39 -3.53 -13.08
N ASN A 599 5.83 -4.54 -13.75
CA ASN A 599 4.40 -4.66 -14.07
C ASN A 599 3.53 -4.55 -12.80
N ASN A 600 2.21 -4.43 -12.98
CA ASN A 600 1.26 -4.49 -11.86
C ASN A 600 0.54 -5.85 -11.84
N ARG A 601 0.06 -6.24 -10.65
CA ARG A 601 -0.92 -7.31 -10.48
C ARG A 601 -2.12 -7.11 -11.41
N MET A 602 -2.55 -8.17 -12.08
CA MET A 602 -3.70 -8.22 -12.99
C MET A 602 -3.62 -7.27 -14.21
N ASP A 603 -2.42 -6.89 -14.66
CA ASP A 603 -2.23 -6.18 -15.96
C ASP A 603 -2.29 -7.12 -17.19
N GLY A 604 -2.41 -8.44 -16.99
CA GLY A 604 -2.48 -9.42 -18.07
C GLY A 604 -3.85 -9.51 -18.75
N VAL A 605 -4.04 -10.59 -19.53
CA VAL A 605 -5.37 -11.00 -19.99
C VAL A 605 -5.79 -12.20 -19.14
N GLY A 606 -6.63 -11.95 -18.14
CA GLY A 606 -7.09 -12.96 -17.19
C GLY A 606 -8.46 -12.63 -16.59
N ARG A 607 -9.12 -13.65 -16.07
CA ARG A 607 -10.39 -13.51 -15.32
C ARG A 607 -10.07 -13.49 -13.83
N TYR A 608 -10.59 -12.48 -13.12
CA TYR A 608 -10.53 -12.42 -11.66
C TYR A 608 -11.20 -13.65 -11.02
N LEU A 609 -10.47 -14.31 -10.11
CA LEU A 609 -10.88 -15.57 -9.47
C LEU A 609 -11.20 -15.41 -7.98
N GLY A 610 -11.01 -14.23 -7.39
CA GLY A 610 -11.34 -13.94 -6.00
C GLY A 610 -10.51 -14.70 -4.97
N ARG A 611 -11.06 -14.78 -3.75
CA ARG A 611 -10.47 -15.49 -2.63
C ARG A 611 -10.33 -17.00 -2.89
N LYS A 612 -9.31 -17.60 -2.31
CA LYS A 612 -9.04 -19.04 -2.18
C LYS A 612 -8.77 -19.36 -0.71
N ILE A 613 -9.02 -20.60 -0.30
CA ILE A 613 -8.94 -21.04 1.10
C ILE A 613 -7.48 -21.14 1.56
N SER A 614 -6.60 -21.64 0.69
CA SER A 614 -5.15 -21.71 0.89
C SER A 614 -4.38 -21.47 -0.41
N ARG A 615 -3.05 -21.32 -0.31
CA ARG A 615 -2.15 -21.17 -1.45
C ARG A 615 -2.09 -22.43 -2.30
N ILE A 616 -2.19 -23.62 -1.69
CA ILE A 616 -2.22 -24.87 -2.46
C ILE A 616 -3.52 -25.02 -3.26
N ASP A 617 -4.65 -24.50 -2.77
CA ASP A 617 -5.93 -24.44 -3.53
C ASP A 617 -5.86 -23.45 -4.70
N THR A 618 -5.12 -22.33 -4.56
CA THR A 618 -4.82 -21.42 -5.68
C THR A 618 -4.12 -22.15 -6.83
N LEU A 619 -3.17 -23.05 -6.52
CA LEU A 619 -2.49 -23.85 -7.53
C LEU A 619 -3.43 -24.92 -8.10
N GLY A 620 -3.92 -25.81 -7.23
CA GLY A 620 -4.71 -26.98 -7.61
C GLY A 620 -3.97 -27.83 -8.66
N ALA A 621 -4.61 -28.10 -9.79
CA ALA A 621 -4.03 -28.89 -10.87
C ALA A 621 -2.81 -28.28 -11.58
N SER A 622 -2.38 -27.05 -11.26
CA SER A 622 -1.14 -26.46 -11.83
C SER A 622 0.16 -27.04 -11.28
N VAL A 623 0.07 -27.92 -10.30
CA VAL A 623 1.19 -28.66 -9.70
C VAL A 623 0.78 -30.13 -9.50
N ILE A 624 1.74 -30.99 -9.18
CA ILE A 624 1.46 -32.41 -8.85
C ILE A 624 0.62 -32.51 -7.57
N HIS A 625 -0.27 -33.51 -7.45
CA HIS A 625 -1.17 -33.65 -6.28
C HIS A 625 -0.43 -33.89 -4.94
N THR A 626 0.82 -34.37 -5.00
CA THR A 626 1.74 -34.50 -3.85
C THR A 626 2.46 -33.20 -3.49
N ALA A 627 2.27 -32.11 -4.24
CA ALA A 627 2.92 -30.82 -4.01
C ALA A 627 2.64 -30.28 -2.60
N ARG A 628 3.68 -29.78 -1.94
CA ARG A 628 3.60 -29.09 -0.65
C ARG A 628 4.41 -27.80 -0.72
N ILE A 629 4.02 -26.83 0.10
CA ILE A 629 4.75 -25.57 0.29
C ILE A 629 5.16 -25.53 1.77
N SER A 630 6.46 -25.45 2.02
CA SER A 630 7.04 -25.30 3.36
C SER A 630 6.95 -23.84 3.77
N LEU A 631 5.79 -23.49 4.33
CA LEU A 631 5.48 -22.18 4.89
C LEU A 631 6.02 -22.06 6.32
N GLU A 632 6.37 -20.83 6.70
CA GLU A 632 6.92 -20.53 8.03
C GLU A 632 5.87 -20.74 9.14
N PRO A 633 6.24 -21.18 10.36
CA PRO A 633 5.27 -21.60 11.40
C PRO A 633 4.28 -20.55 11.90
N PHE A 634 4.45 -19.28 11.52
CA PHE A 634 3.51 -18.19 11.82
C PHE A 634 2.43 -17.99 10.73
N ILE A 635 2.47 -18.77 9.65
CA ILE A 635 1.52 -18.76 8.53
C ILE A 635 0.50 -19.89 8.73
N LYS A 636 -0.77 -19.55 8.95
CA LYS A 636 -1.89 -20.49 9.11
C LYS A 636 -2.93 -20.22 8.04
N GLU A 637 -3.00 -21.08 7.03
CA GLU A 637 -4.07 -21.04 6.01
C GLU A 637 -5.27 -21.88 6.44
N GLY A 638 -6.38 -21.84 5.67
CA GLY A 638 -7.53 -22.74 5.87
C GLY A 638 -8.76 -22.13 6.53
N ASP A 639 -8.74 -20.84 6.91
CA ASP A 639 -9.95 -20.12 7.30
C ASP A 639 -10.92 -20.07 6.11
N GLN A 640 -12.10 -20.68 6.27
CA GLN A 640 -13.17 -20.69 5.28
C GLN A 640 -13.63 -19.26 4.92
N PRO A 641 -14.26 -19.06 3.75
CA PRO A 641 -15.12 -17.90 3.52
C PRO A 641 -16.15 -17.80 4.66
N VAL A 642 -16.54 -16.57 4.98
CA VAL A 642 -17.75 -16.35 5.79
C VAL A 642 -18.90 -16.34 4.79
N GLU A 643 -19.81 -17.31 4.91
CA GLU A 643 -21.09 -17.33 4.16
C GLU A 643 -22.03 -16.20 4.62
#